data_AF-A0A7T5ETY0-F1
#
_entry.id   AF-A0A7T5ETY0-F1
#
_cell.length_a   1.000
_cell.length_b   1.000
_cell.length_c   1.000
_cell.angle_alpha   90.00
_cell.angle_beta   90.00
_cell.angle_gamma   90.00
#
_symmetry.space_group_name_H-M   'P 1'
#
loop_
_entity.id
_entity.type
_entity.pdbx_description
1 polymer ?
#
loop_
_entity_poly.entity_id
_entity_poly.type
_entity_poly.pdbx_seq_one_letter_code
_entity_poly.pdbx_strand_id
1 'polypeptide(L)'
;MELDFQYNEIIILSGPSSTGKSYFAKSHFTPSQICSSDEFRLAISDEPFQAQAPRSTRENDGDPNRARTTSAKRFQAMSQDAFWLLHQTVAIRAKHGQLTVIDATSLYLEDIESYVKIAQTQHIPVSVVVFNTPLETALKYDATRQFPRGEKKLKQQFRAMKQLLKRKRDMNQLGVRNIYVVTDAAHTSLHIQPNRLYVNLASGLDVMGDGHGLLASRIALIKQAGYVQGEDGLYRHPDGRKLVYLNDETSRGSEPVDAKNVEYGQYPSIAMINMMKKHVESGLAYAVDSNHNYKIWRWLEGRKVSMKHGDEVFVKEMEAFEQEYGADKTAVVKKEWAQFLKSLPSHLVIEDDGHVRAVVVHAGIHDDMMGKEDETVRDFCRFGPTDGLLENGKPNRLDWTQNHHNGVLVIWGHVPHPEAQVVGNTINIDQGGYCGHYLTMLRYPEMDIVQEKVAQSFVPDEDNPILQYYQNRFDVPLIQKYNEGFEVATRWKKLRAHPDYVKSAIETVSTHSARIEEMFYIPPTMSPPPKTSTLEDYLEHPQEAFDYFESLGVKRLIVEKKHMGSRAVLALFRTEQIGKRYINRATLGTILTRTNAKFFNDEDEQRIVHKLVADFAPYFAEMNTDVLLLDAEILPWNLKAAHLIENQYGLVADAALYTREKHLQSLSEFKEKHQSDRAPNAGAGLDDSGRDGVQRQQDLQDGPQGVQGSLGVPKGPQGPQGRQIDVEIAAAEQKLDNARRFQRAFTYFCWNLDKPDAIQIAPFHILGFDSTSHFDKTHEWHMQQAQRLAALSDLVIDTPYRVVEMSDEKAKADIIDWWAETTSEGHEGFVFKPLNFIATSAHRDGNKADELIQPAIKVRGREYLRIIYGMDYLEPENLEKLKKRSTKKKMRNALNEFMLSIESVERFLKLDRVDRIHECVLAAMAYESEPMDPRL
;
A
#
# COMPACT_ATOMS: atom_id res chain seq x y z
N MET A 1 -6.36 49.25 -23.93
CA MET A 1 -5.27 48.25 -23.93
C MET A 1 -5.78 47.06 -23.14
N GLU A 2 -5.61 45.83 -23.66
CA GLU A 2 -6.03 44.61 -22.96
C GLU A 2 -4.80 43.95 -22.33
N LEU A 3 -4.88 43.64 -21.03
CA LEU A 3 -3.86 42.91 -20.29
C LEU A 3 -4.30 41.45 -20.14
N ASP A 4 -3.40 40.49 -20.37
CA ASP A 4 -3.73 39.06 -20.32
C ASP A 4 -2.89 38.37 -19.23
N PHE A 5 -3.57 37.77 -18.27
CA PHE A 5 -2.97 37.13 -17.10
C PHE A 5 -3.43 35.68 -16.95
N GLN A 6 -2.62 34.84 -16.32
CA GLN A 6 -3.04 33.49 -15.93
C GLN A 6 -3.83 33.51 -14.62
N TYR A 7 -4.67 32.48 -14.41
CA TYR A 7 -5.48 32.33 -13.20
C TYR A 7 -4.67 32.24 -11.88
N ASN A 8 -3.40 31.82 -11.94
CA ASN A 8 -2.52 31.61 -10.78
C ASN A 8 -1.25 32.47 -10.84
N GLU A 9 -1.37 33.73 -11.25
CA GLU A 9 -0.23 34.62 -11.49
C GLU A 9 0.06 35.62 -10.34
N ILE A 10 1.35 35.98 -10.18
CA ILE A 10 1.73 37.16 -9.40
C ILE A 10 1.76 38.38 -10.33
N ILE A 11 0.92 39.39 -10.04
CA ILE A 11 0.84 40.63 -10.82
C ILE A 11 1.44 41.77 -9.99
N ILE A 12 2.56 42.31 -10.43
CA ILE A 12 3.25 43.42 -9.76
C ILE A 12 2.78 44.74 -10.37
N LEU A 13 2.02 45.54 -9.61
CA LEU A 13 1.65 46.89 -10.03
C LEU A 13 2.81 47.85 -9.69
N SER A 14 3.58 48.24 -10.70
CA SER A 14 4.73 49.12 -10.56
C SER A 14 4.41 50.54 -11.03
N GLY A 15 4.81 51.56 -10.28
CA GLY A 15 4.70 52.94 -10.73
C GLY A 15 4.69 53.96 -9.59
N PRO A 16 4.93 55.25 -9.91
CA PRO A 16 4.91 56.33 -8.92
C PRO A 16 3.60 56.40 -8.14
N SER A 17 3.63 57.12 -7.02
CA SER A 17 2.39 57.46 -6.32
C SER A 17 1.46 58.27 -7.25
N SER A 18 0.15 58.17 -7.05
CA SER A 18 -0.84 58.98 -7.77
C SER A 18 -0.93 58.72 -9.29
N THR A 19 -0.50 57.55 -9.76
CA THR A 19 -0.64 57.11 -11.16
C THR A 19 -1.81 56.14 -11.41
N GLY A 20 -2.70 55.97 -10.42
CA GLY A 20 -3.89 55.13 -10.56
C GLY A 20 -3.73 53.65 -10.25
N LYS A 21 -2.59 53.18 -9.71
CA LYS A 21 -2.35 51.76 -9.37
C LYS A 21 -3.43 51.15 -8.46
N SER A 22 -3.66 51.75 -7.29
CA SER A 22 -4.64 51.25 -6.33
C SER A 22 -6.07 51.36 -6.84
N TYR A 23 -6.34 52.35 -7.71
CA TYR A 23 -7.63 52.46 -8.41
C TYR A 23 -7.81 51.31 -9.39
N PHE A 24 -6.79 51.02 -10.20
CA PHE A 24 -6.77 49.89 -11.11
C PHE A 24 -6.98 48.57 -10.35
N ALA A 25 -6.19 48.32 -9.29
CA ALA A 25 -6.30 47.12 -8.47
C ALA A 25 -7.74 46.88 -7.99
N LYS A 26 -8.35 47.89 -7.35
CA LYS A 26 -9.70 47.81 -6.78
C LYS A 26 -10.82 47.73 -7.81
N SER A 27 -10.59 48.23 -9.03
CA SER A 27 -11.59 48.19 -10.10
C SER A 27 -11.66 46.84 -10.80
N HIS A 28 -10.61 46.02 -10.64
CA HIS A 28 -10.37 44.87 -11.50
C HIS A 28 -10.18 43.55 -10.75
N PHE A 29 -9.80 43.61 -9.46
CA PHE A 29 -9.54 42.42 -8.65
C PHE A 29 -10.33 42.47 -7.34
N THR A 30 -10.60 41.30 -6.80
CA THR A 30 -11.27 41.16 -5.50
C THR A 30 -10.36 41.64 -4.36
N PRO A 31 -10.91 42.09 -3.22
CA PRO A 31 -10.10 42.47 -2.06
C PRO A 31 -9.13 41.37 -1.62
N SER A 32 -9.57 40.10 -1.67
CA SER A 32 -8.75 38.94 -1.33
C SER A 32 -7.57 38.69 -2.26
N GLN A 33 -7.57 39.23 -3.48
CA GLN A 33 -6.47 39.08 -4.44
C GLN A 33 -5.41 40.16 -4.27
N ILE A 34 -5.71 41.27 -3.60
CA ILE A 34 -4.84 42.45 -3.53
C ILE A 34 -4.00 42.41 -2.25
N CYS A 35 -2.69 42.41 -2.40
CA CYS A 35 -1.72 42.60 -1.32
C CYS A 35 -1.19 44.04 -1.38
N SER A 36 -1.78 44.96 -0.62
CA SER A 36 -1.37 46.37 -0.60
C SER A 36 -0.37 46.69 0.51
N SER A 37 0.79 47.25 0.14
CA SER A 37 1.78 47.70 1.14
C SER A 37 1.24 48.72 2.14
N ASP A 38 0.27 49.54 1.75
CA ASP A 38 -0.35 50.53 2.64
C ASP A 38 -1.36 49.87 3.61
N GLU A 39 -2.03 48.78 3.21
CA GLU A 39 -2.92 48.00 4.09
C GLU A 39 -2.14 47.21 5.14
N PHE A 40 -1.04 46.57 4.76
CA PHE A 40 -0.15 45.86 5.71
C PHE A 40 0.50 46.81 6.72
N ARG A 41 0.84 48.03 6.30
CA ARG A 41 1.30 49.07 7.23
C ARG A 41 0.21 49.46 8.20
N LEU A 42 -0.99 49.75 7.70
CA LEU A 42 -2.14 50.08 8.56
C LEU A 42 -2.44 48.97 9.58
N ALA A 43 -2.37 47.70 9.16
CA ALA A 43 -2.57 46.55 10.03
C ALA A 43 -1.53 46.42 11.16
N ILE A 44 -0.33 46.99 10.99
CA ILE A 44 0.75 46.97 11.98
C ILE A 44 0.77 48.27 12.82
N SER A 45 0.38 49.40 12.23
CA SER A 45 0.52 50.73 12.85
C SER A 45 -0.75 51.33 13.42
N ASP A 46 -1.93 50.76 13.17
CA ASP A 46 -3.27 51.27 13.51
C ASP A 46 -3.57 52.69 12.98
N GLU A 47 -2.62 53.31 12.29
CA GLU A 47 -2.73 54.63 11.69
C GLU A 47 -2.27 54.57 10.22
N PRO A 48 -2.89 55.35 9.32
CA PRO A 48 -2.45 55.43 7.94
C PRO A 48 -0.99 55.92 7.84
N PHE A 49 -0.17 55.28 7.00
CA PHE A 49 1.23 55.62 6.73
C PHE A 49 1.48 57.12 6.42
N GLN A 50 0.44 57.84 6.01
CA GLN A 50 0.45 59.26 5.68
C GLN A 50 0.27 60.20 6.87
N ALA A 51 -0.25 59.70 8.00
CA ALA A 51 -0.45 60.45 9.25
C ALA A 51 0.81 60.50 10.14
N GLN A 52 1.73 59.54 9.97
CA GLN A 52 2.92 59.35 10.82
C GLN A 52 4.21 60.02 10.31
N ALA A 53 4.20 60.64 9.12
CA ALA A 53 5.36 61.42 8.67
C ALA A 53 5.59 62.58 9.67
N PRO A 54 6.82 62.80 10.17
CA PRO A 54 7.05 63.73 11.27
C PRO A 54 6.58 65.13 10.86
N ARG A 55 5.38 65.51 11.33
CA ARG A 55 4.96 66.91 11.39
C ARG A 55 6.07 67.63 12.13
N SER A 56 6.51 68.77 11.61
CA SER A 56 7.41 69.64 12.35
C SER A 56 6.68 70.14 13.60
N THR A 57 6.71 69.36 14.68
CA THR A 57 6.29 69.82 15.99
C THR A 57 7.36 70.79 16.47
N ARG A 58 7.11 72.08 16.24
CA ARG A 58 7.61 73.11 17.15
C ARG A 58 6.76 72.96 18.41
N GLU A 59 7.20 72.14 19.36
CA GLU A 59 6.73 72.25 20.74
C GLU A 59 7.67 71.47 21.69
N ASN A 60 8.44 72.28 22.44
CA ASN A 60 8.89 72.12 23.83
C ASN A 60 9.16 70.71 24.38
N ASP A 61 10.16 70.01 23.86
CA ASP A 61 11.00 69.12 24.68
C ASP A 61 12.35 68.88 23.98
N GLY A 62 13.39 68.61 24.77
CA GLY A 62 14.80 68.67 24.39
C GLY A 62 15.19 68.00 23.05
N ASP A 63 16.08 68.68 22.33
CA ASP A 63 16.68 68.31 21.03
C ASP A 63 15.70 67.80 19.94
N PRO A 64 15.16 68.71 19.09
CA PRO A 64 14.24 68.37 18.01
C PRO A 64 14.85 67.45 16.93
N ASN A 65 16.18 67.30 16.87
CA ASN A 65 16.81 66.33 15.97
C ASN A 65 16.71 64.90 16.51
N ARG A 66 16.68 64.69 17.84
CA ARG A 66 16.65 63.35 18.44
C ARG A 66 15.27 62.70 18.35
N ALA A 67 14.19 63.44 18.65
CA ALA A 67 12.81 62.96 18.55
C ALA A 67 12.38 62.62 17.10
N ARG A 68 12.78 63.46 16.12
CA ARG A 68 12.59 63.20 14.68
C ARG A 68 13.30 61.94 14.19
N THR A 69 14.49 61.68 14.71
CA THR A 69 15.30 60.53 14.30
C THR A 69 14.73 59.23 14.89
N THR A 70 14.24 59.25 16.13
CA THR A 70 13.64 58.08 16.79
C THR A 70 12.29 57.69 16.16
N SER A 71 11.42 58.65 15.84
CA SER A 71 10.14 58.37 15.16
C SER A 71 10.33 57.90 13.72
N ALA A 72 11.29 58.48 12.97
CA ALA A 72 11.64 58.03 11.63
C ALA A 72 12.24 56.60 11.62
N LYS A 73 13.08 56.25 12.61
CA LYS A 73 13.64 54.90 12.76
C LYS A 73 12.57 53.87 13.12
N ARG A 74 11.69 54.18 14.07
CA ARG A 74 10.56 53.31 14.44
C ARG A 74 9.64 53.07 13.24
N PHE A 75 9.34 54.13 12.50
CA PHE A 75 8.54 54.07 11.28
C PHE A 75 9.19 53.21 10.18
N GLN A 76 10.51 53.35 9.99
CA GLN A 76 11.24 52.53 9.02
C GLN A 76 11.20 51.05 9.41
N ALA A 77 11.36 50.72 10.69
CA ALA A 77 11.25 49.35 11.19
C ALA A 77 9.84 48.77 10.96
N MET A 78 8.78 49.51 11.33
CA MET A 78 7.39 49.05 11.09
C MET A 78 7.07 48.88 9.60
N SER A 79 7.63 49.72 8.72
CA SER A 79 7.48 49.50 7.28
C SER A 79 8.26 48.28 6.80
N GLN A 80 9.39 47.92 7.40
CA GLN A 80 10.13 46.69 7.07
C GLN A 80 9.32 45.47 7.48
N ASP A 81 8.73 45.46 8.67
CA ASP A 81 7.85 44.38 9.15
C ASP A 81 6.61 44.24 8.26
N ALA A 82 6.02 45.37 7.81
CA ALA A 82 4.90 45.36 6.87
C ALA A 82 5.26 44.73 5.52
N PHE A 83 6.43 45.03 4.97
CA PHE A 83 6.90 44.38 3.74
C PHE A 83 7.22 42.91 3.97
N TRP A 84 7.79 42.54 5.12
CA TRP A 84 8.03 41.14 5.46
C TRP A 84 6.71 40.35 5.47
N LEU A 85 5.67 40.86 6.13
CA LEU A 85 4.36 40.21 6.20
C LEU A 85 3.68 40.13 4.82
N LEU A 86 3.81 41.19 4.00
CA LEU A 86 3.38 41.19 2.60
C LEU A 86 4.08 40.09 1.80
N HIS A 87 5.41 39.96 1.89
CA HIS A 87 6.16 38.90 1.22
C HIS A 87 5.74 37.50 1.66
N GLN A 88 5.53 37.28 2.97
CA GLN A 88 5.04 36.00 3.48
C GLN A 88 3.63 35.68 2.96
N THR A 89 2.75 36.68 2.93
CA THR A 89 1.39 36.52 2.39
C THR A 89 1.42 36.17 0.91
N VAL A 90 2.24 36.87 0.11
CA VAL A 90 2.43 36.56 -1.31
C VAL A 90 2.96 35.14 -1.49
N ALA A 91 3.94 34.71 -0.68
CA ALA A 91 4.51 33.37 -0.75
C ALA A 91 3.50 32.26 -0.40
N ILE A 92 2.68 32.45 0.64
CA ILE A 92 1.65 31.49 1.03
C ILE A 92 0.56 31.42 -0.04
N ARG A 93 0.12 32.56 -0.58
CA ARG A 93 -0.87 32.59 -1.67
C ARG A 93 -0.34 31.91 -2.93
N ALA A 94 0.92 32.17 -3.27
CA ALA A 94 1.62 31.53 -4.38
C ALA A 94 1.71 30.01 -4.21
N LYS A 95 2.02 29.53 -3.00
CA LYS A 95 2.03 28.11 -2.67
C LYS A 95 0.70 27.42 -2.98
N HIS A 96 -0.41 28.11 -2.76
CA HIS A 96 -1.77 27.63 -3.04
C HIS A 96 -2.29 28.00 -4.44
N GLY A 97 -1.43 28.47 -5.35
CA GLY A 97 -1.79 28.80 -6.73
C GLY A 97 -2.81 29.95 -6.86
N GLN A 98 -2.90 30.83 -5.86
CA GLN A 98 -3.89 31.91 -5.84
C GLN A 98 -3.38 33.14 -6.60
N LEU A 99 -4.21 33.69 -7.50
CA LEU A 99 -3.94 34.98 -8.16
C LEU A 99 -3.62 36.04 -7.11
N THR A 100 -2.48 36.71 -7.26
CA THR A 100 -1.98 37.65 -6.25
C THR A 100 -1.50 38.94 -6.91
N VAL A 101 -2.15 40.05 -6.57
CA VAL A 101 -1.87 41.38 -7.11
C VAL A 101 -1.17 42.21 -6.06
N ILE A 102 0.01 42.71 -6.38
CA ILE A 102 0.85 43.46 -5.44
C ILE A 102 0.67 44.96 -5.73
N ASP A 103 0.02 45.67 -4.81
CA ASP A 103 -0.09 47.13 -4.84
C ASP A 103 0.99 47.76 -3.94
N ALA A 104 2.16 47.98 -4.54
CA ALA A 104 3.30 48.60 -3.87
C ALA A 104 3.99 49.60 -4.79
N THR A 105 4.87 50.44 -4.23
CA THR A 105 5.70 51.37 -5.02
C THR A 105 7.00 50.68 -5.44
N SER A 106 6.89 49.55 -6.13
CA SER A 106 8.02 48.75 -6.62
C SER A 106 8.65 49.40 -7.83
N LEU A 107 9.64 50.27 -7.62
CA LEU A 107 10.23 51.12 -8.66
C LEU A 107 11.65 50.70 -9.03
N TYR A 108 12.23 49.77 -8.27
CA TYR A 108 13.58 49.27 -8.46
C TYR A 108 13.55 47.81 -8.93
N LEU A 109 14.64 47.34 -9.54
CA LEU A 109 14.67 45.98 -10.10
C LEU A 109 14.70 44.94 -8.97
N GLU A 110 15.36 45.28 -7.87
CA GLU A 110 15.49 44.46 -6.66
C GLU A 110 14.12 44.18 -6.02
N ASP A 111 13.20 45.15 -6.09
CA ASP A 111 11.81 44.98 -5.65
C ASP A 111 11.10 43.89 -6.48
N ILE A 112 11.31 43.89 -7.81
CA ILE A 112 10.70 42.91 -8.72
C ILE A 112 11.32 41.53 -8.51
N GLU A 113 12.66 41.47 -8.42
CA GLU A 113 13.41 40.24 -8.22
C GLU A 113 12.93 39.45 -6.99
N SER A 114 12.58 40.14 -5.91
CA SER A 114 12.09 39.50 -4.69
C SER A 114 10.79 38.70 -4.90
N TYR A 115 9.85 39.20 -5.71
CA TYR A 115 8.61 38.49 -6.03
C TYR A 115 8.80 37.45 -7.12
N VAL A 116 9.70 37.69 -8.06
CA VAL A 116 10.07 36.71 -9.08
C VAL A 116 10.69 35.46 -8.42
N LYS A 117 11.53 35.63 -7.39
CA LYS A 117 12.06 34.50 -6.60
C LYS A 117 10.95 33.70 -5.94
N ILE A 118 9.97 34.37 -5.32
CA ILE A 118 8.80 33.70 -4.74
C ILE A 118 8.03 32.93 -5.82
N ALA A 119 7.79 33.55 -6.98
CA ALA A 119 7.08 32.94 -8.09
C ALA A 119 7.79 31.67 -8.60
N GLN A 120 9.12 31.73 -8.77
CA GLN A 120 9.96 30.62 -9.20
C GLN A 120 9.98 29.47 -8.20
N THR A 121 10.14 29.77 -6.90
CA THR A 121 10.09 28.73 -5.85
C THR A 121 8.72 28.04 -5.78
N GLN A 122 7.66 28.73 -6.20
CA GLN A 122 6.30 28.20 -6.15
C GLN A 122 5.75 27.80 -7.53
N HIS A 123 6.56 27.75 -8.58
CA HIS A 123 6.16 27.34 -9.94
C HIS A 123 4.97 28.11 -10.53
N ILE A 124 4.90 29.42 -10.30
CA ILE A 124 3.84 30.28 -10.85
C ILE A 124 4.41 31.43 -11.69
N PRO A 125 3.67 31.90 -12.71
CA PRO A 125 4.10 33.03 -13.53
C PRO A 125 4.11 34.34 -12.75
N VAL A 126 4.85 35.32 -13.28
CA VAL A 126 4.89 36.68 -12.77
C VAL A 126 4.84 37.69 -13.92
N SER A 127 3.97 38.69 -13.78
CA SER A 127 3.82 39.80 -14.73
C SER A 127 3.98 41.15 -14.03
N VAL A 128 4.46 42.14 -14.77
CA VAL A 128 4.67 43.50 -14.27
C VAL A 128 3.83 44.48 -15.07
N VAL A 129 3.01 45.28 -14.39
CA VAL A 129 2.22 46.36 -14.98
C VAL A 129 2.81 47.69 -14.53
N VAL A 130 3.46 48.40 -15.46
CA VAL A 130 4.11 49.69 -15.18
C VAL A 130 3.18 50.85 -15.53
N PHE A 131 2.75 51.60 -14.52
CA PHE A 131 1.88 52.78 -14.66
C PHE A 131 2.70 54.04 -14.98
N ASN A 132 2.79 54.35 -16.26
CA ASN A 132 3.51 55.48 -16.84
C ASN A 132 2.55 56.64 -17.21
N THR A 133 1.62 56.97 -16.31
CA THR A 133 0.75 58.15 -16.42
C THR A 133 1.58 59.44 -16.46
N PRO A 134 1.24 60.45 -17.28
CA PRO A 134 1.98 61.71 -17.32
C PRO A 134 2.15 62.37 -15.95
N LEU A 135 3.34 62.95 -15.69
CA LEU A 135 3.66 63.57 -14.40
C LEU A 135 2.68 64.67 -14.01
N GLU A 136 2.25 65.49 -14.98
CA GLU A 136 1.27 66.55 -14.75
C GLU A 136 -0.06 66.00 -14.24
N THR A 137 -0.53 64.89 -14.81
CA THR A 137 -1.75 64.21 -14.38
C THR A 137 -1.56 63.61 -12.97
N ALA A 138 -0.42 62.97 -12.71
CA ALA A 138 -0.12 62.43 -11.38
C ALA A 138 -0.04 63.52 -10.29
N LEU A 139 0.48 64.72 -10.62
CA LEU A 139 0.51 65.88 -9.72
C LEU A 139 -0.90 66.40 -9.45
N LYS A 140 -1.76 66.48 -10.47
CA LYS A 140 -3.19 66.83 -10.30
C LYS A 140 -3.89 65.86 -9.36
N TYR A 141 -3.67 64.55 -9.54
CA TYR A 141 -4.25 63.54 -8.64
C TYR A 141 -3.66 63.59 -7.23
N ASP A 142 -2.36 63.84 -7.08
CA ASP A 142 -1.75 63.98 -5.76
C ASP A 142 -2.31 65.17 -4.98
N ALA A 143 -2.60 66.28 -5.65
CA ALA A 143 -3.20 67.47 -5.04
C ALA A 143 -4.62 67.22 -4.48
N THR A 144 -5.33 66.22 -5.00
CA THR A 144 -6.67 65.83 -4.52
C THR A 144 -6.65 64.82 -3.36
N ARG A 145 -5.47 64.32 -2.97
CA ARG A 145 -5.35 63.36 -1.86
C ARG A 145 -5.52 64.06 -0.52
N GLN A 146 -6.12 63.36 0.45
CA GLN A 146 -6.16 63.79 1.85
C GLN A 146 -4.75 64.10 2.40
N PHE A 147 -3.74 63.35 1.97
CA PHE A 147 -2.33 63.59 2.28
C PHE A 147 -1.46 63.50 1.02
N PRO A 148 -1.19 64.64 0.34
CA PRO A 148 -0.34 64.69 -0.85
C PRO A 148 1.09 64.20 -0.55
N ARG A 149 1.70 63.48 -1.50
CA ARG A 149 3.09 62.98 -1.38
C ARG A 149 4.12 64.07 -1.66
N GLY A 150 3.74 65.07 -2.46
CA GLY A 150 4.56 66.23 -2.78
C GLY A 150 5.41 66.07 -4.04
N GLU A 151 5.59 67.20 -4.74
CA GLU A 151 6.18 67.26 -6.08
C GLU A 151 7.60 66.67 -6.17
N LYS A 152 8.45 66.96 -5.18
CA LYS A 152 9.85 66.46 -5.15
C LYS A 152 9.91 64.92 -5.13
N LYS A 153 9.07 64.29 -4.30
CA LYS A 153 9.01 62.83 -4.16
C LYS A 153 8.43 62.18 -5.41
N LEU A 154 7.38 62.76 -5.99
CA LEU A 154 6.81 62.30 -7.27
C LEU A 154 7.85 62.38 -8.40
N LYS A 155 8.55 63.51 -8.56
CA LYS A 155 9.63 63.64 -9.56
C LYS A 155 10.72 62.58 -9.38
N GLN A 156 11.11 62.27 -8.14
CA GLN A 156 12.08 61.20 -7.84
C GLN A 156 11.54 59.83 -8.28
N GLN A 157 10.30 59.49 -7.91
CA GLN A 157 9.66 58.23 -8.29
C GLN A 157 9.49 58.07 -9.80
N PHE A 158 9.16 59.16 -10.51
CA PHE A 158 9.08 59.16 -11.98
C PHE A 158 10.44 58.87 -12.63
N ARG A 159 11.54 59.43 -12.10
CA ARG A 159 12.90 59.12 -12.59
C ARG A 159 13.22 57.63 -12.39
N ALA A 160 12.93 57.07 -11.22
CA ALA A 160 13.13 55.65 -10.93
C ALA A 160 12.31 54.75 -11.87
N MET A 161 11.02 55.04 -12.06
CA MET A 161 10.16 54.34 -13.02
C MET A 161 10.72 54.39 -14.46
N LYS A 162 11.19 55.55 -14.92
CA LYS A 162 11.79 55.69 -16.25
C LYS A 162 13.09 54.90 -16.38
N GLN A 163 13.87 54.77 -15.31
CA GLN A 163 15.05 53.90 -15.29
C GLN A 163 14.65 52.42 -15.35
N LEU A 164 13.64 51.99 -14.58
CA LEU A 164 13.10 50.64 -14.62
C LEU A 164 12.61 50.26 -16.02
N LEU A 165 11.89 51.16 -16.71
CA LEU A 165 11.43 50.96 -18.09
C LEU A 165 12.56 50.80 -19.10
N LYS A 166 13.76 51.31 -18.83
CA LYS A 166 14.96 51.05 -19.66
C LYS A 166 15.54 49.66 -19.43
N ARG A 167 15.20 49.00 -18.32
CA ARG A 167 15.68 47.68 -17.89
C ARG A 167 14.68 46.54 -18.18
N LYS A 168 13.83 46.69 -19.21
CA LYS A 168 12.88 45.63 -19.62
C LYS A 168 13.55 44.29 -19.95
N ARG A 169 14.73 44.34 -20.57
CA ARG A 169 15.52 43.14 -20.89
C ARG A 169 15.94 42.40 -19.62
N ASP A 170 16.35 43.14 -18.59
CA ASP A 170 16.75 42.56 -17.31
C ASP A 170 15.55 41.93 -16.59
N MET A 171 14.37 42.56 -16.63
CA MET A 171 13.13 41.96 -16.10
C MET A 171 12.77 40.64 -16.82
N ASN A 172 12.90 40.58 -18.15
CA ASN A 172 12.69 39.34 -18.89
C ASN A 172 13.72 38.26 -18.48
N GLN A 173 14.98 38.64 -18.26
CA GLN A 173 16.03 37.72 -17.80
C GLN A 173 15.81 37.20 -16.38
N LEU A 174 15.15 37.99 -15.51
CA LEU A 174 14.75 37.53 -14.19
C LEU A 174 13.65 36.45 -14.26
N GLY A 175 12.86 36.40 -15.35
CA GLY A 175 11.74 35.47 -15.50
C GLY A 175 10.36 36.16 -15.49
N VAL A 176 10.30 37.48 -15.67
CA VAL A 176 9.01 38.18 -15.87
C VAL A 176 8.42 37.78 -17.22
N ARG A 177 7.21 37.23 -17.19
CA ARG A 177 6.48 36.75 -18.38
C ARG A 177 6.03 37.89 -19.28
N ASN A 178 5.24 38.81 -18.73
CA ASN A 178 4.71 39.96 -19.46
C ASN A 178 5.09 41.27 -18.76
N ILE A 179 5.46 42.28 -19.55
CA ILE A 179 5.73 43.64 -19.07
C ILE A 179 4.81 44.61 -19.80
N TYR A 180 3.74 45.01 -19.12
CA TYR A 180 2.75 45.95 -19.63
C TYR A 180 3.12 47.38 -19.25
N VAL A 181 2.84 48.34 -20.13
CA VAL A 181 3.03 49.77 -19.85
C VAL A 181 1.70 50.49 -20.03
N VAL A 182 1.10 50.90 -18.93
CA VAL A 182 -0.20 51.55 -18.88
C VAL A 182 0.00 53.05 -18.74
N THR A 183 -0.51 53.84 -19.69
CA THR A 183 -0.48 55.32 -19.63
C THR A 183 -1.76 55.90 -19.03
N ASP A 184 -2.88 55.20 -19.21
CA ASP A 184 -4.18 55.55 -18.65
C ASP A 184 -4.87 54.32 -18.03
N ALA A 185 -5.01 54.34 -16.71
CA ALA A 185 -5.61 53.25 -15.94
C ALA A 185 -7.12 53.10 -16.21
N ALA A 186 -7.82 54.17 -16.58
CA ALA A 186 -9.29 54.14 -16.75
C ALA A 186 -9.74 53.44 -18.04
N HIS A 187 -8.88 53.37 -19.06
CA HIS A 187 -9.17 52.77 -20.37
C HIS A 187 -8.37 51.47 -20.61
N THR A 188 -8.10 50.73 -19.54
CA THR A 188 -7.40 49.45 -19.57
C THR A 188 -8.38 48.33 -19.20
N SER A 189 -8.53 47.34 -20.07
CA SER A 189 -9.27 46.11 -19.79
C SER A 189 -8.30 44.99 -19.43
N LEU A 190 -8.80 43.95 -18.75
CA LEU A 190 -8.03 42.75 -18.49
C LEU A 190 -8.82 41.50 -18.82
N HIS A 191 -8.07 40.45 -19.13
CA HIS A 191 -8.53 39.09 -19.34
C HIS A 191 -7.72 38.17 -18.41
N ILE A 192 -8.40 37.34 -17.61
CA ILE A 192 -7.75 36.28 -16.83
C ILE A 192 -8.09 34.97 -17.54
N GLN A 193 -7.07 34.29 -18.03
CA GLN A 193 -7.22 33.01 -18.70
C GLN A 193 -7.83 31.98 -17.73
N PRO A 194 -8.81 31.18 -18.17
CA PRO A 194 -9.34 30.11 -17.35
C PRO A 194 -8.26 29.08 -17.02
N ASN A 195 -8.48 28.37 -15.91
CA ASN A 195 -7.57 27.34 -15.48
C ASN A 195 -7.70 26.11 -16.39
N ARG A 196 -6.79 25.99 -17.36
CA ARG A 196 -6.75 24.88 -18.33
C ARG A 196 -6.30 23.55 -17.74
N LEU A 197 -5.68 23.55 -16.56
CA LEU A 197 -5.24 22.32 -15.91
C LEU A 197 -6.45 21.60 -15.28
N TYR A 198 -7.48 22.34 -14.87
CA TYR A 198 -8.58 21.80 -14.10
C TYR A 198 -9.71 21.37 -15.03
N VAL A 199 -10.12 20.11 -14.92
CA VAL A 199 -11.18 19.52 -15.72
C VAL A 199 -12.21 18.85 -14.81
N ASN A 200 -13.48 18.95 -15.20
CA ASN A 200 -14.58 18.37 -14.44
C ASN A 200 -14.75 16.89 -14.81
N LEU A 201 -14.94 16.02 -13.81
CA LEU A 201 -15.15 14.59 -14.00
C LEU A 201 -16.43 14.28 -14.79
N ALA A 202 -17.50 15.05 -14.59
CA ALA A 202 -18.79 14.91 -15.24
C ALA A 202 -19.28 13.43 -15.29
N SER A 203 -19.51 12.89 -16.49
CA SER A 203 -19.96 11.50 -16.69
C SER A 203 -18.85 10.44 -16.55
N GLY A 204 -17.62 10.85 -16.24
CA GLY A 204 -16.43 9.98 -16.19
C GLY A 204 -15.43 10.24 -17.33
N LEU A 205 -14.20 9.80 -17.10
CA LEU A 205 -13.06 9.98 -18.00
C LEU A 205 -12.41 8.63 -18.30
N ASP A 206 -12.02 8.42 -19.55
CA ASP A 206 -11.33 7.21 -19.97
C ASP A 206 -9.90 7.57 -20.40
N VAL A 207 -8.94 7.28 -19.54
CA VAL A 207 -7.53 7.68 -19.68
C VAL A 207 -6.77 6.62 -20.47
N MET A 208 -6.20 7.01 -21.61
CA MET A 208 -5.47 6.14 -22.53
C MET A 208 -3.96 6.27 -22.30
N GLY A 209 -3.27 5.14 -22.10
CA GLY A 209 -1.81 5.05 -22.02
C GLY A 209 -1.11 5.24 -23.36
N ASP A 210 0.22 5.27 -23.35
CA ASP A 210 1.10 5.68 -24.45
C ASP A 210 0.81 4.98 -25.80
N GLY A 211 0.60 5.77 -26.86
CA GLY A 211 0.07 5.28 -28.13
C GLY A 211 1.10 4.82 -29.15
N HIS A 212 2.24 5.52 -29.24
CA HIS A 212 3.40 5.18 -30.07
C HIS A 212 3.09 4.69 -31.50
N GLY A 213 2.19 5.37 -32.23
CA GLY A 213 1.86 5.02 -33.61
C GLY A 213 1.00 3.75 -33.80
N LEU A 214 0.44 3.21 -32.72
CA LEU A 214 -0.43 2.02 -32.71
C LEU A 214 -1.89 2.39 -33.04
N LEU A 215 -2.11 2.98 -34.22
CA LEU A 215 -3.41 3.54 -34.59
C LEU A 215 -4.52 2.47 -34.63
N ALA A 216 -4.25 1.29 -35.19
CA ALA A 216 -5.22 0.20 -35.25
C ALA A 216 -5.61 -0.27 -33.84
N SER A 217 -4.62 -0.56 -32.99
CA SER A 217 -4.86 -0.97 -31.59
C SER A 217 -5.55 0.12 -30.77
N ARG A 218 -5.20 1.40 -30.98
CA ARG A 218 -5.87 2.54 -30.34
C ARG A 218 -7.35 2.60 -30.67
N ILE A 219 -7.72 2.39 -31.93
CA ILE A 219 -9.12 2.37 -32.37
C ILE A 219 -9.86 1.16 -31.79
N ALA A 220 -9.23 -0.01 -31.78
CA ALA A 220 -9.80 -1.21 -31.18
C ALA A 220 -10.09 -0.99 -29.69
N LEU A 221 -9.13 -0.43 -28.94
CA LEU A 221 -9.27 -0.08 -27.53
C LEU A 221 -10.43 0.90 -27.28
N ILE A 222 -10.52 1.98 -28.07
CA ILE A 222 -11.61 2.97 -27.98
C ILE A 222 -12.97 2.30 -28.21
N LYS A 223 -13.08 1.40 -29.20
CA LYS A 223 -14.32 0.67 -29.49
C LYS A 223 -14.68 -0.33 -28.41
N GLN A 224 -13.71 -1.07 -27.86
CA GLN A 224 -13.91 -1.98 -26.74
C GLN A 224 -14.40 -1.26 -25.48
N ALA A 225 -13.97 -0.02 -25.27
CA ALA A 225 -14.45 0.85 -24.20
C ALA A 225 -15.86 1.41 -24.44
N GLY A 226 -16.52 1.09 -25.57
CA GLY A 226 -17.91 1.44 -25.85
C GLY A 226 -18.11 2.74 -26.64
N TYR A 227 -17.04 3.37 -27.16
CA TYR A 227 -17.18 4.57 -27.99
C TYR A 227 -17.63 4.23 -29.41
N VAL A 228 -18.50 5.08 -29.96
CA VAL A 228 -19.05 4.96 -31.31
C VAL A 228 -18.48 6.07 -32.20
N GLN A 229 -18.08 5.72 -33.42
CA GLN A 229 -17.58 6.68 -34.40
C GLN A 229 -18.75 7.43 -35.05
N GLY A 230 -18.67 8.77 -35.09
CA GLY A 230 -19.62 9.64 -35.79
C GLY A 230 -19.30 9.82 -37.28
N GLU A 231 -20.18 10.51 -38.00
CA GLU A 231 -19.99 10.85 -39.43
C GLU A 231 -18.77 11.74 -39.68
N ASP A 232 -18.35 12.51 -38.67
CA ASP A 232 -17.14 13.34 -38.68
C ASP A 232 -15.84 12.55 -38.41
N GLY A 233 -15.96 11.23 -38.25
CA GLY A 233 -14.84 10.33 -37.96
C GLY A 233 -14.39 10.34 -36.49
N LEU A 234 -15.03 11.12 -35.62
CA LEU A 234 -14.67 11.24 -34.20
C LEU A 234 -15.47 10.29 -33.31
N TYR A 235 -14.86 9.85 -32.22
CA TYR A 235 -15.41 8.87 -31.29
C TYR A 235 -16.14 9.54 -30.13
N ARG A 236 -17.33 9.03 -29.78
CA ARG A 236 -18.19 9.54 -28.72
C ARG A 236 -18.73 8.41 -27.86
N HIS A 237 -18.69 8.58 -26.54
CA HIS A 237 -19.31 7.63 -25.63
C HIS A 237 -20.81 7.95 -25.47
N PRO A 238 -21.72 6.95 -25.53
CA PRO A 238 -23.16 7.17 -25.34
C PRO A 238 -23.51 7.88 -24.02
N ASP A 239 -22.78 7.56 -22.95
CA ASP A 239 -22.99 8.15 -21.61
C ASP A 239 -22.33 9.54 -21.43
N GLY A 240 -21.71 10.10 -22.47
CA GLY A 240 -21.07 11.42 -22.41
C GLY A 240 -19.68 11.43 -21.76
N ARG A 241 -19.06 10.26 -21.57
CA ARG A 241 -17.67 10.13 -21.13
C ARG A 241 -16.71 10.76 -22.14
N LYS A 242 -15.57 11.22 -21.65
CA LYS A 242 -14.52 11.83 -22.47
C LYS A 242 -13.24 11.03 -22.44
N LEU A 243 -12.54 11.03 -23.57
CA LEU A 243 -11.21 10.45 -23.69
C LEU A 243 -10.17 11.36 -23.03
N VAL A 244 -9.13 10.77 -22.46
CA VAL A 244 -7.95 11.52 -22.00
C VAL A 244 -6.69 10.87 -22.57
N TYR A 245 -5.93 11.63 -23.36
CA TYR A 245 -4.66 11.19 -23.93
C TYR A 245 -3.52 11.48 -22.93
N LEU A 246 -2.92 10.44 -22.32
CA LEU A 246 -1.62 10.59 -21.62
C LEU A 246 -0.50 11.00 -22.56
N ASN A 247 -0.69 10.68 -23.85
CA ASN A 247 0.08 11.11 -24.99
C ASN A 247 1.24 10.18 -25.34
N ASP A 248 2.31 10.71 -25.96
CA ASP A 248 3.22 9.90 -26.77
C ASP A 248 2.47 9.10 -27.85
N GLU A 249 1.45 9.71 -28.47
CA GLU A 249 0.63 9.05 -29.51
C GLU A 249 1.42 8.69 -30.77
N THR A 250 2.61 9.24 -30.95
CA THR A 250 3.44 9.04 -32.14
C THR A 250 4.73 8.29 -31.83
N SER A 251 5.48 8.00 -32.90
CA SER A 251 6.83 7.46 -32.84
C SER A 251 6.86 5.96 -32.50
N ARG A 252 7.86 5.23 -33.02
CA ARG A 252 8.11 3.78 -32.85
C ARG A 252 7.21 2.84 -33.68
N GLY A 253 5.91 2.83 -33.44
CA GLY A 253 4.97 1.92 -34.12
C GLY A 253 4.49 2.44 -35.47
N SER A 254 3.93 1.55 -36.29
CA SER A 254 3.25 1.90 -37.54
C SER A 254 2.19 0.84 -37.83
N GLU A 255 1.03 0.95 -37.17
CA GLU A 255 -0.14 0.11 -37.44
C GLU A 255 -1.12 0.87 -38.36
N PRO A 256 -1.00 0.75 -39.69
CA PRO A 256 -1.87 1.47 -40.60
C PRO A 256 -3.31 0.96 -40.52
N VAL A 257 -4.25 1.85 -40.80
CA VAL A 257 -5.67 1.53 -41.02
C VAL A 257 -6.12 2.06 -42.37
N ASP A 258 -7.19 1.49 -42.92
CA ASP A 258 -7.75 1.96 -44.20
C ASP A 258 -8.14 3.45 -44.09
N ALA A 259 -7.57 4.28 -44.98
CA ALA A 259 -7.79 5.74 -45.05
C ALA A 259 -9.26 6.12 -45.25
N LYS A 260 -10.13 5.19 -45.67
CA LYS A 260 -11.58 5.40 -45.73
C LYS A 260 -12.23 5.56 -44.35
N ASN A 261 -11.60 5.02 -43.30
CA ASN A 261 -12.17 5.00 -41.94
C ASN A 261 -11.52 6.03 -41.02
N VAL A 262 -10.30 6.49 -41.33
CA VAL A 262 -9.54 7.47 -40.55
C VAL A 262 -8.74 8.36 -41.50
N GLU A 263 -8.90 9.68 -41.35
CA GLU A 263 -8.14 10.65 -42.13
C GLU A 263 -6.63 10.47 -41.90
N TYR A 264 -5.88 10.32 -42.99
CA TYR A 264 -4.45 10.00 -43.02
C TYR A 264 -4.08 8.63 -42.43
N GLY A 265 -5.00 7.67 -42.37
CA GLY A 265 -4.78 6.34 -41.77
C GLY A 265 -3.60 5.54 -42.33
N GLN A 266 -3.10 5.87 -43.53
CA GLN A 266 -1.88 5.32 -44.11
C GLN A 266 -0.58 5.83 -43.44
N TYR A 267 -0.68 6.89 -42.63
CA TYR A 267 0.40 7.50 -41.84
C TYR A 267 -0.02 7.51 -40.36
N PRO A 268 0.23 6.42 -39.62
CA PRO A 268 -0.32 6.23 -38.27
C PRO A 268 -0.02 7.37 -37.31
N SER A 269 1.22 7.86 -37.26
CA SER A 269 1.61 8.93 -36.35
C SER A 269 0.93 10.25 -36.71
N ILE A 270 0.82 10.55 -38.01
CA ILE A 270 0.10 11.73 -38.52
C ILE A 270 -1.39 11.65 -38.19
N ALA A 271 -2.03 10.50 -38.45
CA ALA A 271 -3.43 10.27 -38.16
C ALA A 271 -3.75 10.38 -36.66
N MET A 272 -2.87 9.88 -35.79
CA MET A 272 -3.07 9.97 -34.34
C MET A 272 -2.99 11.42 -33.83
N ILE A 273 -2.04 12.23 -34.30
CA ILE A 273 -2.01 13.67 -33.96
C ILE A 273 -3.27 14.38 -34.47
N ASN A 274 -3.69 14.10 -35.71
CA ASN A 274 -4.87 14.71 -36.29
C ASN A 274 -6.16 14.33 -35.54
N MET A 275 -6.32 13.05 -35.19
CA MET A 275 -7.44 12.54 -34.40
C MET A 275 -7.47 13.17 -32.99
N MET A 276 -6.34 13.17 -32.29
CA MET A 276 -6.21 13.78 -30.96
C MET A 276 -6.59 15.27 -31.01
N LYS A 277 -6.03 16.04 -31.96
CA LYS A 277 -6.36 17.47 -32.14
C LYS A 277 -7.85 17.68 -32.33
N LYS A 278 -8.48 16.94 -33.24
CA LYS A 278 -9.91 17.09 -33.54
C LYS A 278 -10.80 16.71 -32.35
N HIS A 279 -10.46 15.66 -31.59
CA HIS A 279 -11.21 15.32 -30.37
C HIS A 279 -11.11 16.43 -29.31
N VAL A 280 -9.92 16.98 -29.08
CA VAL A 280 -9.70 18.04 -28.08
C VAL A 280 -10.41 19.34 -28.50
N GLU A 281 -10.26 19.78 -29.75
CA GLU A 281 -10.93 20.99 -30.26
C GLU A 281 -12.45 20.87 -30.28
N SER A 282 -12.98 19.65 -30.42
CA SER A 282 -14.42 19.37 -30.37
C SER A 282 -14.94 19.17 -28.93
N GLY A 283 -14.08 19.28 -27.91
CA GLY A 283 -14.45 19.09 -26.50
C GLY A 283 -14.78 17.65 -26.08
N LEU A 284 -14.43 16.66 -26.92
CA LEU A 284 -14.65 15.23 -26.71
C LEU A 284 -13.51 14.55 -25.95
N ALA A 285 -12.35 15.21 -25.87
CA ALA A 285 -11.19 14.68 -25.17
C ALA A 285 -10.38 15.78 -24.48
N TYR A 286 -9.53 15.35 -23.56
CA TYR A 286 -8.41 16.13 -23.04
C TYR A 286 -7.09 15.45 -23.40
N ALA A 287 -5.98 16.18 -23.38
CA ALA A 287 -4.65 15.64 -23.64
C ALA A 287 -3.62 16.39 -22.80
N VAL A 288 -2.58 15.69 -22.35
CA VAL A 288 -1.42 16.29 -21.66
C VAL A 288 -0.20 16.33 -22.57
N ASP A 289 0.79 17.15 -22.22
CA ASP A 289 2.09 17.20 -22.89
C ASP A 289 2.95 15.96 -22.53
N SER A 290 3.87 15.60 -23.42
CA SER A 290 4.75 14.42 -23.27
C SER A 290 6.13 14.66 -23.87
N ASN A 291 7.08 13.76 -23.60
CA ASN A 291 8.45 13.90 -24.09
C ASN A 291 8.56 13.78 -25.62
N HIS A 292 7.84 12.84 -26.26
CA HIS A 292 7.90 12.72 -27.73
C HIS A 292 7.17 13.89 -28.41
N ASN A 293 6.03 14.33 -27.87
CA ASN A 293 5.30 15.49 -28.39
C ASN A 293 6.12 16.78 -28.30
N TYR A 294 6.79 17.01 -27.17
CA TYR A 294 7.67 18.16 -27.01
C TYR A 294 8.77 18.19 -28.07
N LYS A 295 9.36 17.03 -28.38
CA LYS A 295 10.39 16.90 -29.41
C LYS A 295 9.83 17.15 -30.81
N ILE A 296 8.68 16.55 -31.14
CA ILE A 296 8.00 16.72 -32.42
C ILE A 296 7.57 18.17 -32.64
N TRP A 297 6.98 18.82 -31.63
CA TRP A 297 6.63 20.24 -31.67
C TRP A 297 7.84 21.11 -32.09
N ARG A 298 8.99 20.91 -31.43
CA ARG A 298 10.21 21.66 -31.75
C ARG A 298 10.69 21.40 -33.18
N TRP A 299 10.58 20.16 -33.65
CA TRP A 299 10.93 19.81 -35.02
C TRP A 299 9.98 20.45 -36.03
N LEU A 300 8.66 20.45 -35.78
CA LEU A 300 7.64 21.10 -36.61
C LEU A 300 7.84 22.62 -36.70
N GLU A 301 8.36 23.27 -35.65
CA GLU A 301 8.77 24.68 -35.68
C GLU A 301 10.07 24.94 -36.47
N GLY A 302 10.72 23.91 -37.02
CA GLY A 302 11.96 24.01 -37.78
C GLY A 302 13.21 24.14 -36.90
N ARG A 303 13.13 23.83 -35.61
CA ARG A 303 14.31 23.83 -34.73
C ARG A 303 15.19 22.63 -35.04
N LYS A 304 16.51 22.77 -34.84
CA LYS A 304 17.45 21.66 -34.95
C LYS A 304 17.28 20.72 -33.75
N VAL A 305 16.69 19.55 -33.98
CA VAL A 305 16.40 18.52 -32.96
C VAL A 305 16.87 17.16 -33.47
N SER A 306 17.47 16.35 -32.59
CA SER A 306 17.83 14.97 -32.93
C SER A 306 16.61 14.06 -32.80
N MET A 307 16.09 13.61 -33.94
CA MET A 307 15.00 12.63 -34.03
C MET A 307 15.62 11.24 -33.86
N LYS A 308 15.38 10.61 -32.71
CA LYS A 308 15.96 9.35 -32.25
C LYS A 308 14.96 8.59 -31.37
N HIS A 309 15.14 7.29 -31.18
CA HIS A 309 14.29 6.45 -30.33
C HIS A 309 12.84 6.30 -30.84
N GLY A 310 12.68 6.27 -32.17
CA GLY A 310 11.42 6.02 -32.87
C GLY A 310 10.81 7.25 -33.52
N ASP A 311 11.31 8.45 -33.21
CA ASP A 311 10.83 9.70 -33.81
C ASP A 311 11.16 9.82 -35.30
N GLU A 312 12.13 9.03 -35.78
CA GLU A 312 12.48 8.93 -37.19
C GLU A 312 11.32 8.39 -38.04
N VAL A 313 10.41 7.61 -37.45
CA VAL A 313 9.20 7.11 -38.11
C VAL A 313 8.28 8.28 -38.49
N PHE A 314 8.04 9.20 -37.55
CA PHE A 314 7.22 10.39 -37.80
C PHE A 314 7.80 11.28 -38.91
N VAL A 315 9.13 11.45 -38.93
CA VAL A 315 9.80 12.24 -39.99
C VAL A 315 9.55 11.60 -41.37
N LYS A 316 9.70 10.28 -41.48
CA LYS A 316 9.44 9.56 -42.73
C LYS A 316 7.98 9.66 -43.17
N GLU A 317 7.04 9.56 -42.24
CA GLU A 317 5.62 9.78 -42.53
C GLU A 317 5.38 11.20 -43.05
N MET A 318 5.99 12.22 -42.45
CA MET A 318 5.87 13.62 -42.92
C MET A 318 6.48 13.85 -44.30
N GLU A 319 7.60 13.20 -44.61
CA GLU A 319 8.23 13.25 -45.94
C GLU A 319 7.31 12.60 -46.98
N ALA A 320 6.73 11.45 -46.68
CA ALA A 320 5.77 10.79 -47.56
C ALA A 320 4.48 11.60 -47.72
N PHE A 321 3.97 12.19 -46.63
CA PHE A 321 2.82 13.09 -46.67
C PHE A 321 3.08 14.30 -47.57
N GLU A 322 4.28 14.89 -47.52
CA GLU A 322 4.65 16.02 -48.39
C GLU A 322 4.70 15.62 -49.87
N GLN A 323 5.16 14.40 -50.17
CA GLN A 323 5.15 13.86 -51.52
C GLN A 323 3.73 13.64 -52.06
N GLU A 324 2.79 13.20 -51.22
CA GLU A 324 1.40 12.93 -51.62
C GLU A 324 0.55 14.21 -51.69
N TYR A 325 0.67 15.10 -50.69
CA TYR A 325 -0.21 16.26 -50.51
C TYR A 325 0.40 17.61 -50.88
N GLY A 326 1.69 17.65 -51.20
CA GLY A 326 2.42 18.85 -51.57
C GLY A 326 2.90 19.71 -50.39
N ALA A 327 3.87 20.58 -50.67
CA ALA A 327 4.55 21.40 -49.68
C ALA A 327 3.63 22.42 -48.99
N ASP A 328 2.69 23.03 -49.70
CA ASP A 328 1.81 24.06 -49.15
C ASP A 328 0.87 23.49 -48.08
N LYS A 329 0.18 22.38 -48.38
CA LYS A 329 -0.69 21.69 -47.41
C LYS A 329 0.13 21.20 -46.21
N THR A 330 1.32 20.66 -46.47
CA THR A 330 2.24 20.21 -45.42
C THR A 330 2.65 21.34 -44.49
N ALA A 331 2.96 22.52 -45.02
CA ALA A 331 3.32 23.68 -44.20
C ALA A 331 2.16 24.15 -43.29
N VAL A 332 0.92 24.08 -43.79
CA VAL A 332 -0.28 24.41 -43.01
C VAL A 332 -0.44 23.43 -41.84
N VAL A 333 -0.46 22.12 -42.10
CA VAL A 333 -0.63 21.12 -41.02
C VAL A 333 0.53 21.13 -40.04
N LYS A 334 1.78 21.34 -40.49
CA LYS A 334 2.95 21.49 -39.61
C LYS A 334 2.74 22.64 -38.62
N LYS A 335 2.24 23.78 -39.10
CA LYS A 335 1.97 24.96 -38.26
C LYS A 335 0.82 24.71 -37.29
N GLU A 336 -0.27 24.12 -37.74
CA GLU A 336 -1.45 23.81 -36.91
C GLU A 336 -1.10 22.83 -35.79
N TRP A 337 -0.41 21.73 -36.12
CA TRP A 337 0.01 20.75 -35.12
C TRP A 337 1.06 21.30 -34.16
N ALA A 338 2.00 22.13 -34.65
CA ALA A 338 2.95 22.80 -33.75
C ALA A 338 2.23 23.71 -32.74
N GLN A 339 1.22 24.45 -33.17
CA GLN A 339 0.42 25.31 -32.28
C GLN A 339 -0.40 24.48 -31.28
N PHE A 340 -0.99 23.38 -31.73
CA PHE A 340 -1.75 22.46 -30.89
C PHE A 340 -0.87 21.78 -29.83
N LEU A 341 0.24 21.15 -30.22
CA LEU A 341 1.13 20.47 -29.27
C LEU A 341 1.71 21.43 -28.23
N LYS A 342 2.01 22.68 -28.63
CA LYS A 342 2.46 23.73 -27.71
C LYS A 342 1.37 24.14 -26.71
N SER A 343 0.10 24.00 -27.06
CA SER A 343 -1.02 24.42 -26.22
C SER A 343 -1.46 23.38 -25.19
N LEU A 344 -0.99 22.12 -25.29
CA LEU A 344 -1.32 21.07 -24.35
C LEU A 344 -0.79 21.38 -22.93
N PRO A 345 -1.57 21.18 -21.86
CA PRO A 345 -1.12 21.38 -20.47
C PRO A 345 -0.09 20.34 -20.02
N SER A 346 0.72 20.66 -19.01
CA SER A 346 1.67 19.69 -18.41
C SER A 346 0.99 18.49 -17.74
N HIS A 347 -0.16 18.71 -17.12
CA HIS A 347 -0.99 17.71 -16.46
C HIS A 347 -2.44 18.20 -16.38
N LEU A 348 -3.36 17.31 -16.00
CA LEU A 348 -4.75 17.65 -15.70
C LEU A 348 -5.04 17.36 -14.22
N VAL A 349 -5.78 18.25 -13.58
CA VAL A 349 -6.35 18.09 -12.25
C VAL A 349 -7.83 17.78 -12.42
N ILE A 350 -8.25 16.58 -12.04
CA ILE A 350 -9.62 16.11 -12.16
C ILE A 350 -10.38 16.53 -10.91
N GLU A 351 -11.41 17.34 -11.09
CA GLU A 351 -12.28 17.80 -10.02
C GLU A 351 -13.70 17.28 -10.14
N ASP A 352 -14.32 17.09 -8.99
CA ASP A 352 -15.71 16.74 -8.81
C ASP A 352 -16.27 17.58 -7.66
N ASP A 353 -17.29 18.41 -7.96
CA ASP A 353 -17.87 19.39 -7.03
C ASP A 353 -16.82 20.23 -6.27
N GLY A 354 -15.80 20.71 -6.97
CA GLY A 354 -14.73 21.55 -6.42
C GLY A 354 -13.71 20.83 -5.53
N HIS A 355 -13.74 19.49 -5.50
CA HIS A 355 -12.76 18.66 -4.81
C HIS A 355 -11.86 17.96 -5.82
N VAL A 356 -10.54 18.04 -5.62
CA VAL A 356 -9.56 17.30 -6.42
C VAL A 356 -9.71 15.81 -6.12
N ARG A 357 -9.97 15.02 -7.17
CA ARG A 357 -10.13 13.57 -7.07
C ARG A 357 -8.94 12.80 -7.64
N ALA A 358 -8.38 13.29 -8.75
CA ALA A 358 -7.22 12.69 -9.39
C ALA A 358 -6.38 13.73 -10.15
N VAL A 359 -5.16 13.34 -10.53
CA VAL A 359 -4.27 14.06 -11.43
C VAL A 359 -3.85 13.13 -12.55
N VAL A 360 -3.88 13.60 -13.79
CA VAL A 360 -3.44 12.85 -14.97
C VAL A 360 -2.18 13.51 -15.53
N VAL A 361 -1.09 12.77 -15.66
CA VAL A 361 0.22 13.28 -16.10
C VAL A 361 0.97 12.23 -16.90
N HIS A 362 1.78 12.63 -17.89
CA HIS A 362 2.53 11.68 -18.72
C HIS A 362 3.52 10.81 -17.94
N ALA A 363 4.57 11.40 -17.35
CA ALA A 363 5.64 10.65 -16.69
C ALA A 363 5.62 10.69 -15.16
N GLY A 364 5.22 11.82 -14.56
CA GLY A 364 5.16 11.95 -13.11
C GLY A 364 4.98 13.38 -12.64
N ILE A 365 4.60 13.57 -11.37
CA ILE A 365 4.40 14.91 -10.79
C ILE A 365 4.63 14.90 -9.28
N HIS A 366 5.25 15.94 -8.75
CA HIS A 366 5.41 16.12 -7.30
C HIS A 366 4.19 16.84 -6.68
N ASP A 367 3.88 16.56 -5.42
CA ASP A 367 2.67 17.04 -4.74
C ASP A 367 2.55 18.57 -4.71
N ASP A 368 3.66 19.29 -4.64
CA ASP A 368 3.68 20.76 -4.64
C ASP A 368 3.57 21.41 -6.03
N MET A 369 3.66 20.61 -7.09
CA MET A 369 3.54 21.03 -8.50
C MET A 369 2.11 20.87 -9.04
N MET A 370 1.25 20.12 -8.35
CA MET A 370 -0.13 19.87 -8.77
C MET A 370 -0.93 21.18 -8.90
N GLY A 371 -1.58 21.35 -10.05
CA GLY A 371 -2.37 22.54 -10.37
C GLY A 371 -1.54 23.79 -10.71
N LYS A 372 -0.24 23.64 -10.99
CA LYS A 372 0.69 24.71 -11.34
C LYS A 372 1.42 24.41 -12.65
N GLU A 373 1.91 25.43 -13.32
CA GLU A 373 2.58 25.23 -14.61
C GLU A 373 3.65 26.29 -14.87
N ASP A 374 4.90 25.86 -14.88
CA ASP A 374 6.05 26.58 -15.43
C ASP A 374 6.90 25.60 -16.30
N GLU A 375 8.07 26.05 -16.75
CA GLU A 375 8.98 25.20 -17.54
C GLU A 375 9.51 24.01 -16.71
N THR A 376 9.76 24.21 -15.41
CA THR A 376 10.25 23.18 -14.49
C THR A 376 9.23 22.06 -14.30
N VAL A 377 7.97 22.41 -14.03
CA VAL A 377 6.86 21.46 -13.89
C VAL A 377 6.63 20.72 -15.19
N ARG A 378 6.66 21.44 -16.33
CA ARG A 378 6.53 20.83 -17.66
C ARG A 378 7.61 19.79 -17.92
N ASP A 379 8.86 20.11 -17.64
CA ASP A 379 9.96 19.17 -17.84
C ASP A 379 9.85 17.95 -16.90
N PHE A 380 9.49 18.16 -15.63
CA PHE A 380 9.24 17.06 -14.71
C PHE A 380 8.10 16.14 -15.21
N CYS A 381 6.97 16.72 -15.66
CA CYS A 381 5.82 15.99 -16.19
C CYS A 381 6.15 15.17 -17.45
N ARG A 382 7.09 15.63 -18.27
CA ARG A 382 7.50 14.95 -19.52
C ARG A 382 8.49 13.81 -19.31
N PHE A 383 9.44 14.00 -18.40
CA PHE A 383 10.61 13.12 -18.31
C PHE A 383 10.68 12.32 -17.00
N GLY A 384 9.94 12.73 -15.96
CA GLY A 384 10.11 12.23 -14.60
C GLY A 384 11.49 12.59 -14.01
N PRO A 385 11.80 12.15 -12.77
CA PRO A 385 13.11 12.37 -12.19
C PRO A 385 14.14 11.37 -12.73
N THR A 386 15.34 11.88 -13.01
CA THR A 386 16.47 11.11 -13.51
C THR A 386 17.73 11.38 -12.70
N ASP A 387 18.53 10.36 -12.41
CA ASP A 387 19.83 10.46 -11.75
C ASP A 387 20.98 10.02 -12.67
N GLY A 388 21.43 10.93 -13.53
CA GLY A 388 22.49 10.65 -14.49
C GLY A 388 22.06 9.71 -15.62
N LEU A 389 23.05 9.05 -16.24
CA LEU A 389 22.87 8.14 -17.36
C LEU A 389 23.37 6.74 -16.97
N LEU A 390 22.65 5.71 -17.41
CA LEU A 390 23.09 4.31 -17.38
C LEU A 390 24.25 4.10 -18.38
N GLU A 391 24.95 2.96 -18.29
CA GLU A 391 26.06 2.62 -19.21
C GLU A 391 25.64 2.60 -20.69
N ASN A 392 24.36 2.32 -20.97
CA ASN A 392 23.78 2.36 -22.32
C ASN A 392 23.38 3.78 -22.80
N GLY A 393 23.69 4.82 -22.01
CA GLY A 393 23.39 6.22 -22.34
C GLY A 393 21.94 6.65 -22.12
N LYS A 394 21.05 5.77 -21.62
CA LYS A 394 19.67 6.13 -21.24
C LYS A 394 19.65 6.78 -19.85
N PRO A 395 18.72 7.71 -19.56
CA PRO A 395 18.59 8.28 -18.21
C PRO A 395 18.26 7.21 -17.16
N ASN A 396 18.95 7.23 -16.03
CA ASN A 396 18.59 6.39 -14.88
C ASN A 396 17.35 6.99 -14.21
N ARG A 397 16.20 6.34 -14.32
CA ARG A 397 14.92 6.86 -13.82
C ARG A 397 14.76 6.52 -12.33
N LEU A 398 14.40 7.53 -11.53
CA LEU A 398 14.10 7.36 -10.12
C LEU A 398 12.61 7.05 -9.92
N ASP A 399 12.30 6.21 -8.94
CA ASP A 399 10.92 5.95 -8.54
C ASP A 399 10.39 7.11 -7.68
N TRP A 400 9.69 8.03 -8.35
CA TRP A 400 9.12 9.22 -7.71
C TRP A 400 7.89 8.93 -6.87
N THR A 401 7.23 7.78 -7.08
CA THR A 401 5.97 7.42 -6.42
C THR A 401 6.15 7.25 -4.91
N GLN A 402 7.38 7.01 -4.45
CA GLN A 402 7.75 6.91 -3.04
C GLN A 402 7.60 8.23 -2.28
N ASN A 403 7.70 9.37 -2.97
CA ASN A 403 7.62 10.71 -2.39
C ASN A 403 6.21 11.32 -2.48
N HIS A 404 5.22 10.57 -2.98
CA HIS A 404 3.84 11.02 -3.06
C HIS A 404 3.13 10.74 -1.73
N HIS A 405 2.60 11.79 -1.09
CA HIS A 405 2.10 11.69 0.28
C HIS A 405 0.73 12.36 0.50
N ASN A 406 0.26 13.20 -0.42
CA ASN A 406 -0.98 13.96 -0.25
C ASN A 406 -2.27 13.13 -0.48
N GLY A 407 -2.15 11.88 -0.95
CA GLY A 407 -3.26 10.95 -1.09
C GLY A 407 -4.20 11.20 -2.28
N VAL A 408 -3.85 12.12 -3.19
CA VAL A 408 -4.56 12.32 -4.46
C VAL A 408 -4.21 11.19 -5.43
N LEU A 409 -5.17 10.68 -6.20
CA LEU A 409 -4.87 9.63 -7.19
C LEU A 409 -4.03 10.24 -8.33
N VAL A 410 -2.89 9.65 -8.69
CA VAL A 410 -2.13 10.07 -9.88
C VAL A 410 -2.16 8.98 -10.95
N ILE A 411 -2.70 9.29 -12.13
CA ILE A 411 -2.77 8.39 -13.30
C ILE A 411 -1.66 8.79 -14.27
N TRP A 412 -0.76 7.86 -14.62
CA TRP A 412 0.45 8.16 -15.40
C TRP A 412 0.90 7.00 -16.31
N GLY A 413 1.90 7.26 -17.16
CA GLY A 413 2.45 6.33 -18.16
C GLY A 413 3.97 6.41 -18.30
N HIS A 414 4.51 6.47 -19.53
CA HIS A 414 5.94 6.69 -19.85
C HIS A 414 6.96 5.59 -19.49
N VAL A 415 6.71 4.80 -18.44
CA VAL A 415 7.55 3.68 -17.99
C VAL A 415 6.77 2.39 -18.20
N PRO A 416 7.10 1.58 -19.21
CA PRO A 416 6.36 0.35 -19.49
C PRO A 416 6.50 -0.69 -18.36
N HIS A 417 5.37 -1.20 -17.88
CA HIS A 417 5.29 -2.33 -16.94
C HIS A 417 4.42 -3.46 -17.50
N PRO A 418 4.66 -4.75 -17.15
CA PRO A 418 3.79 -5.81 -17.64
C PRO A 418 2.34 -5.68 -17.18
N GLU A 419 2.10 -5.18 -15.97
CA GLU A 419 0.76 -4.92 -15.44
C GLU A 419 0.59 -3.45 -15.06
N ALA A 420 -0.65 -2.96 -15.06
CA ALA A 420 -0.94 -1.63 -14.56
C ALA A 420 -0.56 -1.56 -13.07
N GLN A 421 0.42 -0.72 -12.75
CA GLN A 421 1.07 -0.78 -11.45
C GLN A 421 0.47 0.27 -10.50
N VAL A 422 -0.08 -0.18 -9.37
CA VAL A 422 -0.58 0.70 -8.31
C VAL A 422 0.43 0.78 -7.18
N VAL A 423 1.02 1.97 -6.99
CA VAL A 423 1.98 2.27 -5.89
C VAL A 423 1.68 3.65 -5.34
N GLY A 424 1.59 3.77 -4.01
CA GLY A 424 1.48 5.09 -3.38
C GLY A 424 0.30 5.91 -3.85
N ASN A 425 -0.87 5.31 -4.12
CA ASN A 425 -2.02 6.04 -4.71
C ASN A 425 -1.76 6.63 -6.10
N THR A 426 -0.78 6.09 -6.82
CA THR A 426 -0.56 6.33 -8.23
C THR A 426 -0.89 5.06 -9.01
N ILE A 427 -1.26 5.18 -10.28
CA ILE A 427 -1.45 4.07 -11.20
C ILE A 427 -0.73 4.35 -12.51
N ASN A 428 0.25 3.49 -12.84
CA ASN A 428 0.89 3.49 -14.14
C ASN A 428 0.10 2.60 -15.10
N ILE A 429 -0.32 3.14 -16.24
CA ILE A 429 -1.09 2.43 -17.28
C ILE A 429 -0.31 2.25 -18.60
N ASP A 430 0.97 2.61 -18.65
CA ASP A 430 1.84 2.24 -19.76
C ASP A 430 2.26 0.78 -19.60
N GLN A 431 1.67 -0.09 -20.41
CA GLN A 431 1.98 -1.51 -20.42
C GLN A 431 2.82 -1.95 -21.61
N GLY A 432 3.45 -1.00 -22.32
CA GLY A 432 4.38 -1.30 -23.41
C GLY A 432 3.70 -1.87 -24.65
N GLY A 433 2.58 -1.30 -25.09
CA GLY A 433 1.89 -1.73 -26.32
C GLY A 433 2.85 -1.86 -27.51
N TYR A 434 3.72 -0.86 -27.72
CA TYR A 434 4.69 -0.84 -28.83
C TYR A 434 5.77 -1.95 -28.71
N CYS A 435 5.85 -2.63 -27.57
CA CYS A 435 6.76 -3.74 -27.28
C CYS A 435 6.11 -5.12 -27.51
N GLY A 436 4.93 -5.19 -28.13
CA GLY A 436 4.17 -6.43 -28.30
C GLY A 436 3.41 -6.85 -27.03
N HIS A 437 3.00 -5.87 -26.22
CA HIS A 437 2.27 -6.08 -24.98
C HIS A 437 0.86 -5.48 -25.04
N TYR A 438 0.35 -4.87 -23.98
CA TYR A 438 -1.00 -4.30 -23.98
C TYR A 438 -0.97 -2.77 -24.16
N LEU A 439 -1.90 -2.26 -24.96
CA LEU A 439 -2.30 -0.87 -24.94
C LEU A 439 -3.51 -0.73 -24.00
N THR A 440 -3.43 0.18 -23.04
CA THR A 440 -4.31 0.18 -21.87
C THR A 440 -5.11 1.48 -21.75
N MET A 441 -6.35 1.35 -21.31
CA MET A 441 -7.24 2.44 -20.94
C MET A 441 -7.79 2.21 -19.53
N LEU A 442 -7.77 3.24 -18.70
CA LEU A 442 -8.36 3.24 -17.36
C LEU A 442 -9.66 4.06 -17.36
N ARG A 443 -10.76 3.44 -16.95
CA ARG A 443 -12.04 4.12 -16.75
C ARG A 443 -12.09 4.72 -15.35
N TYR A 444 -12.32 6.01 -15.25
CA TYR A 444 -12.36 6.74 -13.99
C TYR A 444 -13.73 7.44 -13.82
N PRO A 445 -14.42 7.30 -12.67
CA PRO A 445 -13.92 6.87 -11.35
C PRO A 445 -13.96 5.37 -11.06
N GLU A 446 -14.41 4.53 -12.00
CA GLU A 446 -14.66 3.10 -11.77
C GLU A 446 -13.38 2.29 -11.47
N MET A 447 -12.23 2.78 -11.94
CA MET A 447 -10.93 2.12 -11.91
C MET A 447 -10.88 0.82 -12.74
N ASP A 448 -11.81 0.64 -13.68
CA ASP A 448 -11.83 -0.49 -14.60
C ASP A 448 -10.75 -0.35 -15.67
N ILE A 449 -10.11 -1.45 -16.02
CA ILE A 449 -9.08 -1.50 -17.06
C ILE A 449 -9.66 -2.14 -18.33
N VAL A 450 -9.51 -1.45 -19.46
CA VAL A 450 -9.75 -1.97 -20.82
C VAL A 450 -8.39 -2.09 -21.51
N GLN A 451 -8.14 -3.20 -22.20
CA GLN A 451 -6.84 -3.51 -22.80
C GLN A 451 -6.99 -4.08 -24.19
N GLU A 452 -6.13 -3.64 -25.10
CA GLU A 452 -5.95 -4.24 -26.42
C GLU A 452 -4.57 -4.88 -26.53
N LYS A 453 -4.52 -6.16 -26.91
CA LYS A 453 -3.25 -6.88 -27.08
C LYS A 453 -2.60 -6.52 -28.41
N VAL A 454 -1.41 -5.94 -28.35
CA VAL A 454 -0.56 -5.70 -29.52
C VAL A 454 0.29 -6.94 -29.75
N ALA A 455 0.12 -7.60 -30.90
CA ALA A 455 0.85 -8.84 -31.19
C ALA A 455 2.30 -8.61 -31.60
N GLN A 456 2.59 -7.47 -32.24
CA GLN A 456 3.90 -7.15 -32.80
C GLN A 456 4.72 -6.27 -31.86
N SER A 457 5.99 -6.60 -31.66
CA SER A 457 6.96 -5.67 -31.08
C SER A 457 7.56 -4.79 -32.17
N PHE A 458 7.62 -3.48 -31.92
CA PHE A 458 8.28 -2.48 -32.78
C PHE A 458 9.66 -2.07 -32.24
N VAL A 459 10.13 -2.72 -31.18
CA VAL A 459 11.48 -2.57 -30.64
C VAL A 459 12.23 -3.90 -30.61
N PRO A 460 13.55 -3.90 -30.83
CA PRO A 460 14.39 -5.10 -30.64
C PRO A 460 14.31 -5.63 -29.22
N ASP A 461 14.47 -6.95 -29.05
CA ASP A 461 14.37 -7.62 -27.74
C ASP A 461 15.35 -7.06 -26.69
N GLU A 462 16.57 -6.70 -27.12
CA GLU A 462 17.60 -6.10 -26.26
C GLU A 462 17.19 -4.73 -25.69
N ASP A 463 16.30 -4.03 -26.38
CA ASP A 463 15.78 -2.71 -26.02
C ASP A 463 14.33 -2.76 -25.51
N ASN A 464 13.74 -3.96 -25.40
CA ASN A 464 12.36 -4.15 -24.99
C ASN A 464 12.23 -4.07 -23.46
N PRO A 465 11.65 -2.99 -22.89
CA PRO A 465 11.55 -2.81 -21.45
C PRO A 465 10.72 -3.89 -20.75
N ILE A 466 9.74 -4.49 -21.45
CA ILE A 466 8.93 -5.59 -20.89
C ILE A 466 9.79 -6.86 -20.75
N LEU A 467 10.60 -7.18 -21.76
CA LEU A 467 11.53 -8.31 -21.66
C LEU A 467 12.62 -8.06 -20.61
N GLN A 468 13.19 -6.85 -20.57
CA GLN A 468 14.17 -6.45 -19.55
C GLN A 468 13.58 -6.53 -18.13
N TYR A 469 12.31 -6.14 -17.95
CA TYR A 469 11.61 -6.27 -16.67
C TYR A 469 11.61 -7.72 -16.17
N TYR A 470 11.28 -8.67 -17.05
CA TYR A 470 11.30 -10.09 -16.70
C TYR A 470 12.72 -10.65 -16.53
N GLN A 471 13.71 -10.15 -17.28
CA GLN A 471 15.12 -10.52 -17.11
C GLN A 471 15.67 -10.06 -15.74
N ASN A 472 15.29 -8.85 -15.33
CA ASN A 472 15.74 -8.20 -14.09
C ASN A 472 14.81 -8.50 -12.91
N ARG A 473 13.89 -9.47 -13.07
CA ARG A 473 12.94 -9.91 -12.04
C ARG A 473 13.62 -10.22 -10.71
N PHE A 474 14.83 -10.77 -10.77
CA PHE A 474 15.61 -11.24 -9.62
C PHE A 474 16.60 -10.19 -9.09
N ASP A 475 16.50 -8.93 -9.52
CA ASP A 475 17.29 -7.85 -8.95
C ASP A 475 17.09 -7.76 -7.43
N VAL A 476 18.19 -7.51 -6.71
CA VAL A 476 18.19 -7.51 -5.25
C VAL A 476 17.28 -6.39 -4.71
N PRO A 477 16.28 -6.71 -3.87
CA PRO A 477 15.40 -5.71 -3.28
C PRO A 477 16.16 -4.79 -2.32
N LEU A 478 15.84 -3.49 -2.37
CA LEU A 478 16.31 -2.50 -1.41
C LEU A 478 15.56 -2.65 -0.07
N ILE A 479 15.93 -3.64 0.75
CA ILE A 479 15.26 -3.97 2.02
C ILE A 479 15.20 -2.77 3.00
N GLN A 480 16.19 -1.87 2.95
CA GLN A 480 16.23 -0.68 3.80
C GLN A 480 15.00 0.21 3.67
N LYS A 481 14.33 0.22 2.51
CA LYS A 481 13.12 1.02 2.26
C LYS A 481 11.94 0.63 3.15
N TYR A 482 11.97 -0.55 3.75
CA TYR A 482 10.88 -1.06 4.59
C TYR A 482 11.04 -0.75 6.09
N ASN A 483 12.19 -0.21 6.52
CA ASN A 483 12.54 -0.04 7.94
C ASN A 483 11.60 0.87 8.74
N GLU A 484 10.97 1.84 8.08
CA GLU A 484 10.03 2.80 8.69
C GLU A 484 8.56 2.33 8.60
N GLY A 485 8.36 1.06 8.21
CA GLY A 485 7.07 0.52 7.85
C GLY A 485 6.67 0.89 6.44
N PHE A 486 5.74 0.13 5.87
CA PHE A 486 5.30 0.30 4.50
C PHE A 486 3.86 -0.20 4.34
N GLU A 487 3.24 0.15 3.22
CA GLU A 487 1.90 -0.32 2.87
C GLU A 487 1.95 -1.19 1.64
N VAL A 488 1.20 -2.30 1.68
CA VAL A 488 0.99 -3.17 0.52
C VAL A 488 -0.45 -3.00 0.06
N ALA A 489 -0.63 -2.62 -1.20
CA ALA A 489 -1.93 -2.63 -1.83
C ALA A 489 -2.33 -4.07 -2.15
N THR A 490 -3.49 -4.48 -1.67
CA THR A 490 -4.17 -5.72 -2.08
C THR A 490 -5.45 -5.35 -2.82
N ARG A 491 -6.06 -6.30 -3.53
CA ARG A 491 -7.37 -6.09 -4.19
C ARG A 491 -8.49 -5.59 -3.26
N TRP A 492 -8.36 -5.77 -1.93
CA TRP A 492 -9.38 -5.35 -0.96
C TRP A 492 -9.06 -4.01 -0.31
N LYS A 493 -7.85 -3.85 0.20
CA LYS A 493 -7.40 -2.62 0.89
C LYS A 493 -5.88 -2.55 0.97
N LYS A 494 -5.38 -1.35 1.31
CA LYS A 494 -3.98 -1.17 1.70
C LYS A 494 -3.77 -1.72 3.12
N LEU A 495 -2.75 -2.55 3.27
CA LEU A 495 -2.35 -3.15 4.54
C LEU A 495 -1.02 -2.57 4.98
N ARG A 496 -1.00 -1.98 6.17
CA ARG A 496 0.21 -1.38 6.74
C ARG A 496 1.00 -2.40 7.55
N ALA A 497 2.26 -2.61 7.19
CA ALA A 497 3.23 -3.33 8.01
C ALA A 497 3.89 -2.33 8.97
N HIS A 498 3.70 -2.54 10.28
CA HIS A 498 4.16 -1.58 11.30
C HIS A 498 5.67 -1.66 11.50
N PRO A 499 6.40 -0.54 11.60
CA PRO A 499 7.86 -0.53 11.73
C PRO A 499 8.40 -1.36 12.89
N ASP A 500 7.67 -1.44 14.01
CA ASP A 500 8.06 -2.23 15.18
C ASP A 500 8.21 -3.73 14.89
N TYR A 501 7.42 -4.26 13.95
CA TYR A 501 7.42 -5.70 13.63
C TYR A 501 8.17 -6.01 12.34
N VAL A 502 8.24 -5.06 11.41
CA VAL A 502 8.96 -5.25 10.14
C VAL A 502 10.45 -5.52 10.36
N LYS A 503 11.09 -4.89 11.35
CA LYS A 503 12.51 -5.16 11.66
C LYS A 503 12.75 -6.61 12.07
N SER A 504 11.86 -7.17 12.89
CA SER A 504 11.91 -8.58 13.30
C SER A 504 11.64 -9.52 12.14
N ALA A 505 10.69 -9.16 11.25
CA ALA A 505 10.43 -9.91 10.03
C ALA A 505 11.67 -9.91 9.11
N ILE A 506 12.30 -8.75 8.89
CA ILE A 506 13.54 -8.62 8.10
C ILE A 506 14.66 -9.46 8.70
N GLU A 507 14.86 -9.41 10.02
CA GLU A 507 15.86 -10.23 10.70
C GLU A 507 15.62 -11.72 10.42
N THR A 508 14.37 -12.19 10.60
CA THR A 508 13.99 -13.60 10.37
C THR A 508 14.27 -14.02 8.93
N VAL A 509 13.83 -13.22 7.95
CA VAL A 509 14.07 -13.48 6.51
C VAL A 509 15.56 -13.49 6.17
N SER A 510 16.34 -12.60 6.77
CA SER A 510 17.77 -12.46 6.45
C SER A 510 18.65 -13.56 7.07
N THR A 511 18.17 -14.24 8.11
CA THR A 511 19.01 -15.15 8.93
C THR A 511 18.58 -16.61 8.88
N HIS A 512 17.29 -16.90 8.75
CA HIS A 512 16.76 -18.26 8.95
C HIS A 512 15.86 -18.77 7.81
N SER A 513 15.53 -17.92 6.83
CA SER A 513 14.65 -18.29 5.72
C SER A 513 15.42 -18.84 4.50
N ALA A 514 14.68 -19.38 3.53
CA ALA A 514 15.21 -19.85 2.27
C ALA A 514 15.77 -18.70 1.40
N ARG A 515 16.09 -18.98 0.14
CA ARG A 515 16.47 -17.91 -0.79
C ARG A 515 15.28 -17.00 -1.03
N ILE A 516 15.55 -15.71 -1.22
CA ILE A 516 14.52 -14.69 -1.39
C ILE A 516 13.61 -15.04 -2.57
N GLU A 517 14.18 -15.51 -3.68
CA GLU A 517 13.46 -15.90 -4.89
C GLU A 517 12.50 -17.10 -4.68
N GLU A 518 12.70 -17.89 -3.62
CA GLU A 518 11.86 -19.04 -3.29
C GLU A 518 10.66 -18.67 -2.40
N MET A 519 10.66 -17.50 -1.76
CA MET A 519 9.60 -17.10 -0.84
C MET A 519 8.45 -16.45 -1.59
N PHE A 520 7.42 -17.24 -1.93
CA PHE A 520 6.28 -16.76 -2.71
C PHE A 520 4.95 -16.70 -1.93
N TYR A 521 4.91 -17.31 -0.74
CA TYR A 521 3.67 -17.46 0.02
C TYR A 521 3.99 -17.64 1.51
N ILE A 522 3.26 -16.93 2.37
CA ILE A 522 3.24 -17.16 3.82
C ILE A 522 1.84 -17.69 4.14
N PRO A 523 1.67 -18.94 4.59
CA PRO A 523 0.36 -19.45 4.96
C PRO A 523 -0.23 -18.59 6.09
N PRO A 524 -1.48 -18.13 5.95
CA PRO A 524 -2.09 -17.28 6.96
C PRO A 524 -2.33 -18.05 8.25
N THR A 525 -2.24 -17.32 9.36
CA THR A 525 -2.58 -17.84 10.67
C THR A 525 -4.07 -18.17 10.77
N MET A 526 -4.41 -19.10 11.65
CA MET A 526 -5.79 -19.58 11.81
C MET A 526 -6.29 -19.32 13.23
N SER A 527 -7.49 -18.74 13.32
CA SER A 527 -8.16 -18.46 14.58
C SER A 527 -9.06 -19.62 15.02
N PRO A 528 -9.19 -19.90 16.33
CA PRO A 528 -10.31 -20.68 16.85
C PRO A 528 -11.61 -19.86 16.80
N PRO A 529 -12.78 -20.46 17.10
CA PRO A 529 -14.05 -19.74 17.14
C PRO A 529 -13.98 -18.51 18.05
N PRO A 530 -14.68 -17.41 17.69
CA PRO A 530 -14.63 -16.17 18.46
C PRO A 530 -15.22 -16.29 19.86
N LYS A 531 -16.20 -17.19 20.03
CA LYS A 531 -16.79 -17.54 21.31
C LYS A 531 -16.20 -18.87 21.78
N THR A 532 -15.91 -18.95 23.07
CA THR A 532 -15.56 -20.22 23.72
C THR A 532 -16.81 -21.05 23.95
N SER A 533 -16.63 -22.37 24.12
CA SER A 533 -17.78 -23.26 24.21
C SER A 533 -18.63 -23.01 25.45
N THR A 534 -19.95 -23.07 25.27
CA THR A 534 -20.92 -22.99 26.37
C THR A 534 -21.02 -24.28 27.18
N LEU A 535 -20.59 -25.41 26.61
CA LEU A 535 -20.59 -26.71 27.29
C LEU A 535 -19.58 -26.72 28.46
N GLU A 536 -19.93 -27.41 29.56
CA GLU A 536 -19.14 -27.41 30.80
C GLU A 536 -17.72 -27.94 30.59
N ASP A 537 -17.55 -29.03 29.84
CA ASP A 537 -16.26 -29.72 29.67
C ASP A 537 -15.51 -29.36 28.38
N TYR A 538 -15.88 -28.27 27.70
CA TYR A 538 -15.26 -27.86 26.45
C TYR A 538 -14.79 -26.40 26.47
N LEU A 539 -13.64 -26.18 25.84
CA LEU A 539 -13.15 -24.85 25.48
C LEU A 539 -13.51 -24.49 24.04
N GLU A 540 -13.45 -25.48 23.14
CA GLU A 540 -13.79 -25.41 21.73
C GLU A 540 -14.74 -26.56 21.40
N HIS A 541 -15.80 -26.26 20.63
CA HIS A 541 -16.76 -27.24 20.16
C HIS A 541 -17.27 -26.80 18.76
N PRO A 542 -17.66 -27.73 17.86
CA PRO A 542 -18.07 -27.37 16.50
C PRO A 542 -19.25 -26.40 16.42
N GLN A 543 -20.14 -26.41 17.41
CA GLN A 543 -21.31 -25.53 17.46
C GLN A 543 -20.91 -24.05 17.32
N GLU A 544 -19.87 -23.59 18.02
CA GLU A 544 -19.46 -22.19 17.97
C GLU A 544 -18.87 -21.79 16.60
N ALA A 545 -18.33 -22.74 15.82
CA ALA A 545 -17.91 -22.51 14.45
C ALA A 545 -19.13 -22.39 13.51
N PHE A 546 -20.13 -23.26 13.67
CA PHE A 546 -21.39 -23.16 12.92
C PHE A 546 -22.09 -21.82 13.20
N ASP A 547 -22.28 -21.46 14.47
CA ASP A 547 -22.91 -20.21 14.88
C ASP A 547 -22.19 -18.99 14.29
N TYR A 548 -20.85 -19.03 14.26
CA TYR A 548 -20.05 -17.96 13.69
C TYR A 548 -20.36 -17.75 12.20
N PHE A 549 -20.28 -18.81 11.39
CA PHE A 549 -20.52 -18.70 9.95
C PHE A 549 -21.99 -18.44 9.62
N GLU A 550 -22.94 -18.98 10.39
CA GLU A 550 -24.36 -18.70 10.25
C GLU A 550 -24.68 -17.22 10.51
N SER A 551 -24.06 -16.62 11.54
CA SER A 551 -24.23 -15.20 11.86
C SER A 551 -23.77 -14.26 10.73
N LEU A 552 -22.90 -14.76 9.84
CA LEU A 552 -22.38 -14.04 8.69
C LEU A 552 -23.13 -14.36 7.38
N GLY A 553 -24.18 -15.19 7.45
CA GLY A 553 -25.01 -15.55 6.30
C GLY A 553 -24.39 -16.59 5.37
N VAL A 554 -23.36 -17.32 5.81
CA VAL A 554 -22.77 -18.42 5.03
C VAL A 554 -23.76 -19.57 4.94
N LYS A 555 -23.99 -20.07 3.72
CA LYS A 555 -24.96 -21.15 3.46
C LYS A 555 -24.34 -22.54 3.48
N ARG A 556 -23.07 -22.66 3.09
CA ARG A 556 -22.38 -23.94 2.90
C ARG A 556 -20.98 -23.86 3.47
N LEU A 557 -20.61 -24.88 4.25
CA LEU A 557 -19.27 -25.07 4.77
C LEU A 557 -18.67 -26.36 4.23
N ILE A 558 -17.36 -26.41 4.18
CA ILE A 558 -16.59 -27.64 4.16
C ILE A 558 -15.91 -27.80 5.52
N VAL A 559 -15.88 -29.04 6.01
CA VAL A 559 -15.22 -29.40 7.27
C VAL A 559 -14.15 -30.43 6.95
N GLU A 560 -12.90 -30.08 7.20
CA GLU A 560 -11.73 -30.90 6.89
C GLU A 560 -11.09 -31.41 8.19
N LYS A 561 -10.55 -32.64 8.17
CA LYS A 561 -9.71 -33.13 9.25
C LYS A 561 -8.48 -32.23 9.41
N LYS A 562 -8.22 -31.76 10.63
CA LYS A 562 -7.00 -31.02 10.94
C LYS A 562 -5.88 -32.03 11.22
N HIS A 563 -4.96 -32.16 10.27
CA HIS A 563 -3.76 -32.95 10.45
C HIS A 563 -2.80 -32.27 11.44
N MET A 564 -2.15 -33.09 12.26
CA MET A 564 -1.17 -32.63 13.24
C MET A 564 0.23 -32.92 12.71
N GLY A 565 0.85 -31.91 12.12
CA GLY A 565 2.17 -32.03 11.52
C GLY A 565 2.90 -30.69 11.54
N SER A 566 3.54 -30.36 10.43
CA SER A 566 4.07 -29.03 10.17
C SER A 566 3.61 -28.54 8.81
N ARG A 567 3.00 -27.35 8.79
CA ARG A 567 2.60 -26.65 7.57
C ARG A 567 3.78 -26.50 6.61
N ALA A 568 3.57 -26.91 5.37
CA ALA A 568 4.55 -26.85 4.30
C ALA A 568 3.94 -26.24 3.03
N VAL A 569 4.77 -25.45 2.35
CA VAL A 569 4.46 -24.81 1.08
C VAL A 569 5.36 -25.43 0.03
N LEU A 570 4.77 -25.97 -1.03
CA LEU A 570 5.53 -26.63 -2.10
C LEU A 570 5.38 -25.84 -3.39
N ALA A 571 6.50 -25.54 -4.05
CA ALA A 571 6.50 -25.23 -5.47
C ALA A 571 7.16 -26.38 -6.21
N LEU A 572 6.43 -27.01 -7.13
CA LEU A 572 6.89 -28.10 -7.96
C LEU A 572 6.91 -27.65 -9.42
N PHE A 573 8.00 -27.97 -10.11
CA PHE A 573 8.25 -27.58 -11.49
C PHE A 573 8.44 -28.82 -12.33
N ARG A 574 7.80 -28.86 -13.50
CA ARG A 574 7.90 -29.99 -14.42
C ARG A 574 9.33 -30.24 -14.90
N THR A 575 10.13 -29.18 -15.02
CA THR A 575 11.55 -29.25 -15.40
C THR A 575 12.39 -28.27 -14.60
N GLU A 576 13.70 -28.52 -14.51
CA GLU A 576 14.63 -27.63 -13.81
C GLU A 576 14.73 -26.23 -14.44
N GLN A 577 14.51 -26.14 -15.76
CA GLN A 577 14.49 -24.87 -16.48
C GLN A 577 13.31 -24.00 -16.07
N ILE A 578 12.16 -24.61 -15.79
CA ILE A 578 11.00 -23.90 -15.25
C ILE A 578 11.30 -23.44 -13.81
N GLY A 579 11.91 -24.28 -12.97
CA GLY A 579 12.39 -23.84 -11.66
C GLY A 579 13.34 -22.64 -11.76
N LYS A 580 14.27 -22.66 -12.71
CA LYS A 580 15.19 -21.52 -12.93
C LYS A 580 14.44 -20.25 -13.32
N ARG A 581 13.36 -20.35 -14.09
CA ARG A 581 12.51 -19.22 -14.49
C ARG A 581 11.72 -18.63 -13.32
N TYR A 582 11.25 -19.45 -12.38
CA TYR A 582 10.40 -18.98 -11.27
C TYR A 582 11.19 -18.53 -10.05
N ILE A 583 12.25 -19.26 -9.69
CA ILE A 583 12.97 -19.08 -8.41
C ILE A 583 14.49 -18.93 -8.59
N ASN A 584 14.95 -18.62 -9.80
CA ASN A 584 16.38 -18.42 -10.13
C ASN A 584 17.30 -19.59 -9.75
N ARG A 585 16.76 -20.81 -9.68
CA ARG A 585 17.49 -22.03 -9.33
C ARG A 585 17.06 -23.18 -10.25
N ALA A 586 18.02 -23.85 -10.88
CA ALA A 586 17.73 -25.07 -11.63
C ALA A 586 17.37 -26.19 -10.65
N THR A 587 16.08 -26.48 -10.51
CA THR A 587 15.53 -27.49 -9.59
C THR A 587 14.11 -27.86 -10.00
N LEU A 588 13.67 -29.06 -9.63
CA LEU A 588 12.28 -29.51 -9.79
C LEU A 588 11.35 -28.97 -8.70
N GLY A 589 11.84 -28.25 -7.69
CA GLY A 589 10.99 -27.66 -6.67
C GLY A 589 11.67 -27.17 -5.40
N THR A 590 10.86 -26.69 -4.45
CA THR A 590 11.26 -26.28 -3.10
C THR A 590 10.14 -26.58 -2.11
N ILE A 591 10.49 -26.95 -0.87
CA ILE A 591 9.54 -27.23 0.20
C ILE A 591 9.88 -26.32 1.39
N LEU A 592 8.99 -25.37 1.67
CA LEU A 592 9.21 -24.34 2.68
C LEU A 592 8.26 -24.52 3.88
N THR A 593 8.72 -24.08 5.05
CA THR A 593 7.87 -24.00 6.26
C THR A 593 6.94 -22.78 6.21
N ARG A 594 6.04 -22.66 7.20
CA ARG A 594 5.17 -21.47 7.35
C ARG A 594 5.92 -20.13 7.50
N THR A 595 7.20 -20.16 7.90
CA THR A 595 8.08 -18.99 8.03
C THR A 595 9.06 -18.86 6.85
N ASN A 596 8.79 -19.57 5.75
CA ASN A 596 9.62 -19.64 4.55
C ASN A 596 11.07 -20.12 4.79
N ALA A 597 11.31 -20.93 5.82
CA ALA A 597 12.57 -21.67 5.97
C ALA A 597 12.54 -22.97 5.17
N LYS A 598 13.70 -23.53 4.81
CA LYS A 598 13.76 -24.86 4.20
C LYS A 598 13.16 -25.92 5.13
N PHE A 599 12.25 -26.73 4.60
CA PHE A 599 11.60 -27.76 5.39
C PHE A 599 12.57 -28.92 5.66
N PHE A 600 13.27 -29.38 4.62
CA PHE A 600 14.26 -30.44 4.66
C PHE A 600 15.67 -29.89 4.40
N ASN A 601 16.69 -30.71 4.65
CA ASN A 601 18.02 -30.45 4.09
C ASN A 601 17.98 -30.61 2.55
N ASP A 602 19.00 -30.13 1.85
CA ASP A 602 19.00 -30.11 0.37
C ASP A 602 18.90 -31.51 -0.25
N GLU A 603 19.51 -32.54 0.36
CA GLU A 603 19.54 -33.91 -0.18
C GLU A 603 18.15 -34.57 -0.08
N ASP A 604 17.51 -34.49 1.09
CA ASP A 604 16.16 -35.00 1.31
C ASP A 604 15.12 -34.23 0.50
N GLU A 605 15.24 -32.89 0.41
CA GLU A 605 14.34 -32.07 -0.41
C GLU A 605 14.39 -32.52 -1.88
N GLN A 606 15.60 -32.66 -2.44
CA GLN A 606 15.76 -33.11 -3.83
C GLN A 606 15.16 -34.48 -4.06
N ARG A 607 15.41 -35.45 -3.16
CA ARG A 607 14.84 -36.80 -3.25
C ARG A 607 13.32 -36.79 -3.26
N ILE A 608 12.71 -36.03 -2.35
CA ILE A 608 11.24 -35.94 -2.21
C ILE A 608 10.64 -35.25 -3.44
N VAL A 609 11.18 -34.10 -3.83
CA VAL A 609 10.69 -33.33 -4.98
C VAL A 609 10.80 -34.12 -6.28
N HIS A 610 11.93 -34.81 -6.51
CA HIS A 610 12.10 -35.66 -7.71
C HIS A 610 11.03 -36.75 -7.77
N LYS A 611 10.75 -37.40 -6.65
CA LYS A 611 9.69 -38.41 -6.58
C LYS A 611 8.31 -37.82 -6.85
N LEU A 612 7.96 -36.71 -6.20
CA LEU A 612 6.66 -36.05 -6.41
C LEU A 612 6.47 -35.60 -7.86
N VAL A 613 7.48 -34.97 -8.48
CA VAL A 613 7.38 -34.52 -9.89
C VAL A 613 7.26 -35.71 -10.85
N ALA A 614 7.97 -36.81 -10.58
CA ALA A 614 7.84 -38.03 -11.37
C ALA A 614 6.45 -38.66 -11.24
N ASP A 615 5.95 -38.83 -10.01
CA ASP A 615 4.64 -39.40 -9.72
C ASP A 615 3.51 -38.52 -10.29
N PHE A 616 3.67 -37.19 -10.26
CA PHE A 616 2.68 -36.23 -10.78
C PHE A 616 2.82 -35.92 -12.26
N ALA A 617 3.72 -36.56 -13.01
CA ALA A 617 3.87 -36.33 -14.45
C ALA A 617 2.53 -36.47 -15.23
N PRO A 618 1.64 -37.45 -14.94
CA PRO A 618 0.32 -37.51 -15.56
C PRO A 618 -0.56 -36.31 -15.22
N TYR A 619 -0.48 -35.80 -13.99
CA TYR A 619 -1.24 -34.64 -13.54
C TYR A 619 -0.78 -33.35 -14.24
N PHE A 620 0.52 -33.12 -14.37
CA PHE A 620 1.06 -31.99 -15.15
C PHE A 620 0.59 -32.03 -16.61
N ALA A 621 0.56 -33.21 -17.23
CA ALA A 621 0.10 -33.37 -18.61
C ALA A 621 -1.41 -33.12 -18.75
N GLU A 622 -2.23 -33.66 -17.84
CA GLU A 622 -3.68 -33.49 -17.89
C GLU A 622 -4.12 -32.04 -17.64
N MET A 623 -3.50 -31.39 -16.65
CA MET A 623 -3.82 -30.01 -16.30
C MET A 623 -3.15 -28.99 -17.23
N ASN A 624 -2.31 -29.44 -18.18
CA ASN A 624 -1.53 -28.62 -19.10
C ASN A 624 -0.80 -27.46 -18.38
N THR A 625 -0.02 -27.83 -17.37
CA THR A 625 0.76 -26.88 -16.55
C THR A 625 2.21 -27.33 -16.43
N ASP A 626 3.12 -26.37 -16.25
CA ASP A 626 4.52 -26.64 -15.92
C ASP A 626 4.86 -26.31 -14.46
N VAL A 627 3.93 -25.69 -13.72
CA VAL A 627 4.06 -25.30 -12.31
C VAL A 627 2.89 -25.79 -11.46
N LEU A 628 3.19 -26.30 -10.28
CA LEU A 628 2.20 -26.70 -9.28
C LEU A 628 2.58 -26.10 -7.92
N LEU A 629 1.75 -25.19 -7.41
CA LEU A 629 1.90 -24.62 -6.07
C LEU A 629 0.91 -25.28 -5.10
N LEU A 630 1.41 -25.78 -3.97
CA LEU A 630 0.61 -26.49 -2.97
C LEU A 630 0.79 -25.87 -1.59
N ASP A 631 -0.30 -25.91 -0.83
CA ASP A 631 -0.30 -25.73 0.62
C ASP A 631 -0.72 -27.05 1.27
N ALA A 632 0.15 -27.56 2.14
CA ALA A 632 0.05 -28.91 2.68
C ALA A 632 0.46 -28.98 4.16
N GLU A 633 0.13 -30.08 4.82
CA GLU A 633 0.66 -30.45 6.13
C GLU A 633 1.58 -31.67 5.94
N ILE A 634 2.80 -31.63 6.50
CA ILE A 634 3.71 -32.78 6.49
C ILE A 634 3.74 -33.44 7.86
N LEU A 635 3.53 -34.74 7.91
CA LEU A 635 3.52 -35.60 9.09
C LEU A 635 4.76 -36.52 9.11
N PRO A 636 5.20 -37.02 10.29
CA PRO A 636 4.66 -36.80 11.63
C PRO A 636 5.15 -35.52 12.31
N TRP A 637 4.55 -35.18 13.45
CA TRP A 637 4.92 -33.98 14.19
C TRP A 637 6.37 -34.00 14.71
N ASN A 638 6.88 -35.17 15.12
CA ASN A 638 8.26 -35.32 15.59
C ASN A 638 9.33 -35.11 14.49
N LEU A 639 8.93 -35.00 13.21
CA LEU A 639 9.86 -34.70 12.11
C LEU A 639 10.54 -33.33 12.28
N LYS A 640 9.81 -32.30 12.72
CA LYS A 640 10.36 -30.94 12.96
C LYS A 640 10.36 -30.55 14.43
N ALA A 641 9.52 -31.18 15.26
CA ALA A 641 9.32 -30.78 16.66
C ALA A 641 10.04 -31.68 17.68
N ALA A 642 10.92 -32.61 17.28
CA ALA A 642 11.57 -33.57 18.19
C ALA A 642 12.14 -32.92 19.47
N HIS A 643 12.94 -31.86 19.32
CA HIS A 643 13.54 -31.15 20.45
C HIS A 643 12.51 -30.47 21.37
N LEU A 644 11.43 -29.93 20.80
CA LEU A 644 10.33 -29.34 21.57
C LEU A 644 9.57 -30.43 22.35
N ILE A 645 9.32 -31.57 21.69
CA ILE A 645 8.64 -32.72 22.28
C ILE A 645 9.44 -33.26 23.45
N GLU A 646 10.73 -33.48 23.30
CA GLU A 646 11.58 -34.00 24.36
C GLU A 646 11.65 -33.02 25.55
N ASN A 647 12.01 -31.75 25.29
CA ASN A 647 12.38 -30.81 26.36
C ASN A 647 11.21 -30.05 26.99
N GLN A 648 10.04 -29.99 26.36
CA GLN A 648 8.88 -29.29 26.92
C GLN A 648 7.77 -30.27 27.28
N TYR A 649 7.37 -31.15 26.37
CA TYR A 649 6.23 -32.04 26.61
C TYR A 649 6.63 -33.30 27.38
N GLY A 650 7.71 -33.97 26.97
CA GLY A 650 8.26 -35.18 27.58
C GLY A 650 8.68 -34.94 29.03
N LEU A 651 9.57 -33.97 29.25
CA LEU A 651 10.03 -33.62 30.61
C LEU A 651 8.88 -33.26 31.56
N VAL A 652 7.89 -32.47 31.10
CA VAL A 652 6.73 -32.10 31.93
C VAL A 652 5.85 -33.32 32.24
N ALA A 653 5.62 -34.20 31.26
CA ALA A 653 4.85 -35.42 31.46
C ALA A 653 5.54 -36.36 32.46
N ASP A 654 6.83 -36.64 32.29
CA ASP A 654 7.57 -37.56 33.15
C ASP A 654 7.64 -37.07 34.60
N ALA A 655 7.92 -35.77 34.79
CA ALA A 655 7.92 -35.15 36.11
C ALA A 655 6.53 -35.19 36.77
N ALA A 656 5.47 -34.90 36.02
CA ALA A 656 4.11 -34.94 36.53
C ALA A 656 3.65 -36.36 36.89
N LEU A 657 3.97 -37.36 36.06
CA LEU A 657 3.67 -38.77 36.34
C LEU A 657 4.36 -39.21 37.62
N TYR A 658 5.68 -39.01 37.73
CA TYR A 658 6.44 -39.40 38.91
C TYR A 658 5.92 -38.76 40.20
N THR A 659 5.73 -37.43 40.19
CA THR A 659 5.31 -36.69 41.39
C THR A 659 3.88 -37.01 41.80
N ARG A 660 2.95 -37.16 40.85
CA ARG A 660 1.55 -37.50 41.14
C ARG A 660 1.40 -38.94 41.63
N GLU A 661 2.16 -39.88 41.08
CA GLU A 661 2.19 -41.27 41.58
C GLU A 661 2.71 -41.33 43.02
N LYS A 662 3.81 -40.63 43.32
CA LYS A 662 4.35 -40.56 44.69
C LYS A 662 3.40 -39.89 45.69
N HIS A 663 2.69 -38.87 45.25
CA HIS A 663 1.69 -38.20 46.08
C HIS A 663 0.50 -39.12 46.38
N LEU A 664 -0.05 -39.79 45.36
CA LEU A 664 -1.14 -40.75 45.52
C LEU A 664 -0.73 -41.93 46.43
N GLN A 665 0.49 -42.43 46.25
CA GLN A 665 1.07 -43.46 47.13
C GLN A 665 1.10 -42.98 48.59
N SER A 666 1.59 -41.75 48.83
CA SER A 666 1.70 -41.18 50.17
C SER A 666 0.33 -40.99 50.84
N LEU A 667 -0.68 -40.54 50.09
CA LEU A 667 -2.06 -40.40 50.59
C LEU A 667 -2.69 -41.75 50.92
N SER A 668 -2.45 -42.76 50.08
CA SER A 668 -2.93 -44.13 50.30
C SER A 668 -2.31 -44.74 51.55
N GLU A 669 -0.99 -44.62 51.71
CA GLU A 669 -0.26 -45.09 52.90
C GLU A 669 -0.74 -44.38 54.18
N PHE A 670 -1.02 -43.07 54.11
CA PHE A 670 -1.57 -42.32 55.26
C PHE A 670 -2.98 -42.80 55.62
N LYS A 671 -3.84 -43.08 54.63
CA LYS A 671 -5.20 -43.61 54.84
C LYS A 671 -5.15 -44.99 55.52
N GLU A 672 -4.27 -45.87 55.07
CA GLU A 672 -4.07 -47.19 55.67
C GLU A 672 -3.65 -47.09 57.15
N LYS A 673 -2.66 -46.25 57.46
CA LYS A 673 -2.18 -46.03 58.86
C LYS A 673 -3.27 -45.46 59.77
N HIS A 674 -4.08 -44.52 59.28
CA HIS A 674 -5.17 -43.93 60.07
C HIS A 674 -6.41 -44.84 60.19
N GLN A 675 -6.58 -45.82 59.31
CA GLN A 675 -7.59 -46.87 59.45
C GLN A 675 -7.14 -47.96 60.43
N SER A 676 -5.84 -48.29 60.50
CA SER A 676 -5.30 -49.24 61.49
C SER A 676 -5.35 -48.71 62.93
N ASP A 677 -5.23 -47.40 63.16
CA ASP A 677 -5.31 -46.78 64.49
C ASP A 677 -6.74 -46.71 65.08
N ARG A 678 -7.78 -47.09 64.32
CA ARG A 678 -9.19 -47.09 64.76
C ARG A 678 -9.76 -48.48 65.09
N ALA A 679 -8.95 -49.54 65.07
CA ALA A 679 -9.38 -50.85 65.55
C ALA A 679 -9.43 -50.90 67.10
N PRO A 680 -10.55 -51.29 67.75
CA PRO A 680 -10.62 -51.34 69.21
C PRO A 680 -9.82 -52.52 69.76
N ASN A 681 -8.93 -52.23 70.71
CA ASN A 681 -8.29 -53.21 71.58
C ASN A 681 -9.38 -53.96 72.37
N ALA A 682 -9.57 -55.24 72.10
CA ALA A 682 -10.41 -56.14 72.88
C ALA A 682 -9.60 -57.36 73.32
N GLY A 683 -9.53 -57.58 74.63
CA GLY A 683 -9.25 -58.90 75.21
C GLY A 683 -7.95 -59.03 75.97
N ALA A 684 -7.95 -58.57 77.22
CA ALA A 684 -7.09 -59.15 78.26
C ALA A 684 -7.46 -60.63 78.47
N GLY A 685 -6.47 -61.50 78.48
CA GLY A 685 -6.57 -62.91 78.83
C GLY A 685 -5.23 -63.40 79.37
N LEU A 686 -5.25 -63.77 80.65
CA LEU A 686 -4.17 -64.27 81.50
C LEU A 686 -3.31 -65.36 80.81
N ASP A 687 -1.98 -65.29 80.94
CA ASP A 687 -1.25 -66.36 81.64
C ASP A 687 0.16 -65.93 82.10
N ASP A 688 0.55 -66.53 83.21
CA ASP A 688 1.77 -66.32 84.00
C ASP A 688 2.89 -67.27 83.52
N SER A 689 4.09 -66.74 83.24
CA SER A 689 5.36 -67.31 83.73
C SER A 689 6.59 -66.54 83.23
N GLY A 690 7.51 -66.24 84.16
CA GLY A 690 8.93 -66.55 83.96
C GLY A 690 9.89 -65.48 83.39
N ARG A 691 10.35 -64.59 84.30
CA ARG A 691 11.75 -64.16 84.57
C ARG A 691 12.77 -63.85 83.46
N ASP A 692 13.48 -62.74 83.74
CA ASP A 692 14.87 -62.33 83.40
C ASP A 692 14.96 -61.27 82.30
N GLY A 693 15.68 -60.15 82.41
CA GLY A 693 16.46 -59.53 83.48
C GLY A 693 17.12 -58.24 82.95
N VAL A 694 17.51 -57.35 83.88
CA VAL A 694 18.64 -56.41 83.79
C VAL A 694 18.46 -55.07 83.03
N GLN A 695 18.18 -54.06 83.87
CA GLN A 695 18.90 -52.78 84.11
C GLN A 695 19.12 -51.71 83.01
N ARG A 696 18.67 -50.52 83.45
CA ARG A 696 18.99 -49.14 83.06
C ARG A 696 20.48 -48.83 82.96
N GLN A 697 20.80 -47.86 82.11
CA GLN A 697 21.77 -46.82 82.44
C GLN A 697 21.25 -45.45 82.02
N GLN A 698 21.21 -44.53 82.99
CA GLN A 698 21.04 -43.09 82.86
C GLN A 698 22.43 -42.46 83.00
N ASP A 699 22.68 -41.36 82.28
CA ASP A 699 23.62 -40.26 82.63
C ASP A 699 23.03 -38.98 81.97
N LEU A 700 22.45 -38.01 82.69
CA LEU A 700 23.01 -36.84 83.43
C LEU A 700 23.77 -35.83 82.51
N GLN A 701 23.17 -34.65 82.21
CA GLN A 701 23.45 -33.28 82.75
C GLN A 701 24.71 -32.61 82.15
N ASP A 702 24.85 -31.32 81.78
CA ASP A 702 24.12 -30.04 81.97
C ASP A 702 24.58 -28.97 80.92
N GLY A 703 23.67 -28.02 80.58
CA GLY A 703 23.78 -26.56 80.22
C GLY A 703 24.88 -25.95 79.30
N PRO A 704 24.72 -24.68 78.81
CA PRO A 704 23.89 -23.60 79.36
C PRO A 704 23.01 -22.77 78.38
N GLN A 705 22.16 -21.96 79.02
CA GLN A 705 21.25 -20.87 78.58
C GLN A 705 21.95 -19.83 77.67
N GLY A 706 21.33 -19.02 76.80
CA GLY A 706 19.94 -18.71 76.47
C GLY A 706 19.88 -17.27 75.92
N VAL A 707 19.08 -16.99 74.87
CA VAL A 707 18.39 -15.71 74.65
C VAL A 707 17.07 -16.00 73.94
N GLN A 708 15.97 -15.80 74.65
CA GLN A 708 14.59 -15.87 74.16
C GLN A 708 14.14 -14.49 73.66
N GLY A 709 13.41 -14.50 72.53
CA GLY A 709 12.50 -13.44 72.10
C GLY A 709 11.32 -14.09 71.40
N SER A 710 10.25 -14.33 72.15
CA SER A 710 9.06 -15.11 71.80
C SER A 710 8.08 -14.36 70.89
N LEU A 711 7.69 -14.98 69.77
CA LEU A 711 6.44 -14.71 69.06
C LEU A 711 5.58 -15.98 69.10
N GLY A 712 4.29 -15.80 69.41
CA GLY A 712 3.37 -16.84 69.88
C GLY A 712 3.20 -18.04 68.95
N VAL A 713 3.03 -19.20 69.58
CA VAL A 713 2.66 -20.47 68.96
C VAL A 713 1.22 -20.42 68.44
N PRO A 714 0.95 -20.57 67.13
CA PRO A 714 -0.36 -20.97 66.65
C PRO A 714 -0.53 -22.47 66.90
N LYS A 715 -1.70 -22.86 67.43
CA LYS A 715 -2.11 -24.27 67.52
C LYS A 715 -2.03 -24.92 66.13
N GLY A 716 -1.35 -26.07 66.04
CA GLY A 716 -1.19 -26.84 64.81
C GLY A 716 -2.52 -27.25 64.18
N PRO A 717 -2.56 -27.44 62.84
CA PRO A 717 -3.78 -27.82 62.14
C PRO A 717 -4.22 -29.22 62.59
N GLN A 718 -5.49 -29.37 62.95
CA GLN A 718 -6.12 -30.67 63.12
C GLN A 718 -6.10 -31.39 61.76
N GLY A 719 -5.52 -32.60 61.72
CA GLY A 719 -5.45 -33.39 60.49
C GLY A 719 -6.85 -33.73 59.93
N PRO A 720 -6.97 -33.90 58.60
CA PRO A 720 -8.25 -34.13 57.95
C PRO A 720 -8.95 -35.39 58.49
N GLN A 721 -10.26 -35.30 58.74
CA GLN A 721 -11.08 -36.47 59.12
C GLN A 721 -11.13 -37.48 57.96
N GLY A 722 -11.33 -38.78 58.23
CA GLY A 722 -11.27 -39.85 57.22
C GLY A 722 -12.14 -39.68 55.95
N ARG A 723 -13.16 -38.82 55.96
CA ARG A 723 -13.97 -38.46 54.77
C ARG A 723 -13.27 -37.47 53.83
N GLN A 724 -12.35 -36.66 54.36
CA GLN A 724 -11.61 -35.63 53.63
C GLN A 724 -10.41 -36.23 52.89
N ILE A 725 -9.77 -37.27 53.42
CA ILE A 725 -8.68 -37.96 52.71
C ILE A 725 -9.17 -38.77 51.50
N ASP A 726 -10.38 -39.34 51.56
CA ASP A 726 -10.96 -40.02 50.40
C ASP A 726 -11.17 -39.06 49.23
N VAL A 727 -11.56 -37.81 49.52
CA VAL A 727 -11.69 -36.73 48.51
C VAL A 727 -10.32 -36.35 47.96
N GLU A 728 -9.28 -36.25 48.80
CA GLU A 728 -7.92 -35.94 48.36
C GLU A 728 -7.31 -37.06 47.49
N ILE A 729 -7.57 -38.33 47.82
CA ILE A 729 -7.15 -39.48 47.01
C ILE A 729 -7.84 -39.45 45.65
N ALA A 730 -9.16 -39.26 45.60
CA ALA A 730 -9.89 -39.18 44.32
C ALA A 730 -9.37 -38.02 43.44
N ALA A 731 -9.09 -36.86 44.04
CA ALA A 731 -8.48 -35.73 43.33
C ALA A 731 -7.05 -36.05 42.83
N ALA A 732 -6.25 -36.77 43.61
CA ALA A 732 -4.91 -37.21 43.21
C ALA A 732 -4.95 -38.25 42.08
N GLU A 733 -5.89 -39.19 42.11
CA GLU A 733 -6.14 -40.16 41.04
C GLU A 733 -6.52 -39.46 39.72
N GLN A 734 -7.45 -38.49 39.79
CA GLN A 734 -7.85 -37.70 38.63
C GLN A 734 -6.67 -36.92 38.03
N LYS A 735 -5.85 -36.28 38.87
CA LYS A 735 -4.63 -35.59 38.40
C LYS A 735 -3.64 -36.56 37.77
N LEU A 736 -3.46 -37.75 38.34
CA LEU A 736 -2.59 -38.75 37.74
C LEU A 736 -3.10 -39.20 36.37
N ASP A 737 -4.41 -39.42 36.21
CA ASP A 737 -5.00 -39.74 34.91
C ASP A 737 -4.83 -38.60 33.90
N ASN A 738 -4.99 -37.34 34.30
CA ASN A 738 -4.72 -36.18 33.44
C ASN A 738 -3.28 -36.18 32.91
N ALA A 739 -2.28 -36.52 33.74
CA ALA A 739 -0.88 -36.61 33.31
C ALA A 739 -0.67 -37.75 32.30
N ARG A 740 -1.31 -38.90 32.51
CA ARG A 740 -1.28 -40.03 31.56
C ARG A 740 -1.94 -39.67 30.23
N ARG A 741 -3.08 -38.98 30.25
CA ARG A 741 -3.76 -38.47 29.05
C ARG A 741 -2.91 -37.47 28.30
N PHE A 742 -2.28 -36.53 29.01
CA PHE A 742 -1.36 -35.57 28.42
C PHE A 742 -0.18 -36.26 27.71
N GLN A 743 0.45 -37.25 28.34
CA GLN A 743 1.51 -38.04 27.72
C GLN A 743 1.01 -38.73 26.43
N ARG A 744 -0.11 -39.44 26.52
CA ARG A 744 -0.73 -40.11 25.35
C ARG A 744 -1.01 -39.12 24.22
N ALA A 745 -1.58 -37.95 24.53
CA ALA A 745 -2.00 -36.96 23.54
C ALA A 745 -0.86 -36.51 22.63
N PHE A 746 0.34 -36.21 23.16
CA PHE A 746 1.45 -35.80 22.29
C PHE A 746 2.17 -36.99 21.64
N THR A 747 2.27 -38.14 22.31
CA THR A 747 2.92 -39.34 21.73
C THR A 747 2.17 -39.92 20.55
N TYR A 748 0.86 -39.70 20.46
CA TYR A 748 0.02 -40.16 19.35
C TYR A 748 0.50 -39.64 17.98
N PHE A 749 1.11 -38.46 17.95
CA PHE A 749 1.60 -37.82 16.72
C PHE A 749 3.08 -38.11 16.42
N CYS A 750 3.69 -39.05 17.13
CA CYS A 750 5.09 -39.40 17.01
C CYS A 750 5.25 -40.83 16.51
N TRP A 751 5.95 -41.02 15.39
CA TRP A 751 6.36 -42.37 14.93
C TRP A 751 7.81 -42.39 14.46
N ASN A 752 8.33 -43.62 14.24
CA ASN A 752 9.70 -43.83 13.83
C ASN A 752 9.91 -43.42 12.35
N LEU A 753 10.92 -42.58 12.11
CA LEU A 753 11.31 -42.05 10.80
C LEU A 753 12.19 -43.00 9.96
N ASP A 754 12.60 -44.16 10.49
CA ASP A 754 13.41 -45.16 9.77
C ASP A 754 12.59 -46.05 8.81
N LYS A 755 11.28 -45.82 8.68
CA LYS A 755 10.36 -46.66 7.88
C LYS A 755 10.13 -46.09 6.47
N PRO A 756 9.70 -46.93 5.48
CA PRO A 756 9.37 -46.45 4.13
C PRO A 756 8.30 -45.35 4.11
N ASP A 757 7.30 -45.44 5.00
CA ASP A 757 6.22 -44.45 5.16
C ASP A 757 6.60 -43.33 6.16
N ALA A 758 7.89 -43.01 6.28
CA ALA A 758 8.40 -42.11 7.32
C ALA A 758 7.76 -40.73 7.31
N ILE A 759 7.35 -40.25 6.12
CA ILE A 759 6.68 -38.96 5.95
C ILE A 759 5.39 -39.13 5.15
N GLN A 760 4.40 -38.31 5.47
CA GLN A 760 3.16 -38.19 4.71
C GLN A 760 2.87 -36.72 4.46
N ILE A 761 2.49 -36.38 3.23
CA ILE A 761 2.12 -35.03 2.80
C ILE A 761 0.62 -35.01 2.58
N ALA A 762 -0.09 -34.10 3.26
CA ALA A 762 -1.52 -33.91 3.11
C ALA A 762 -1.80 -32.52 2.49
N PRO A 763 -1.85 -32.41 1.15
CA PRO A 763 -2.27 -31.18 0.49
C PRO A 763 -3.73 -30.88 0.80
N PHE A 764 -4.03 -29.61 1.08
CA PHE A 764 -5.42 -29.15 1.23
C PHE A 764 -5.72 -27.93 0.36
N HIS A 765 -4.72 -27.25 -0.20
CA HIS A 765 -4.94 -26.23 -1.24
C HIS A 765 -4.00 -26.42 -2.43
N ILE A 766 -4.57 -26.26 -3.61
CA ILE A 766 -3.83 -26.07 -4.86
C ILE A 766 -3.83 -24.56 -5.11
N LEU A 767 -2.71 -23.88 -4.92
CA LEU A 767 -2.66 -22.42 -4.93
C LEU A 767 -2.75 -21.85 -6.36
N GLY A 768 -2.16 -22.54 -7.34
CA GLY A 768 -2.23 -22.15 -8.75
C GLY A 768 -1.34 -22.96 -9.67
N PHE A 769 -1.53 -22.70 -10.98
CA PHE A 769 -0.79 -23.26 -12.11
C PHE A 769 -0.30 -22.11 -12.99
N ASP A 770 0.96 -22.18 -13.43
CA ASP A 770 1.59 -21.20 -14.32
C ASP A 770 1.25 -19.74 -13.99
N SER A 771 0.37 -19.07 -14.75
CA SER A 771 -0.03 -17.68 -14.52
C SER A 771 -1.39 -17.50 -13.81
N THR A 772 -2.03 -18.59 -13.38
CA THR A 772 -3.41 -18.61 -12.87
C THR A 772 -3.47 -19.11 -11.43
N SER A 773 -4.00 -18.29 -10.52
CA SER A 773 -4.33 -18.70 -9.15
C SER A 773 -5.65 -19.49 -9.12
N HIS A 774 -5.87 -20.27 -8.06
CA HIS A 774 -7.10 -21.06 -7.88
C HIS A 774 -7.94 -20.65 -6.67
N PHE A 775 -7.78 -19.40 -6.23
CA PHE A 775 -8.59 -18.82 -5.16
C PHE A 775 -10.06 -18.56 -5.58
N ASP A 776 -10.39 -18.72 -6.86
CA ASP A 776 -11.75 -18.72 -7.40
C ASP A 776 -12.47 -20.07 -7.22
N LYS A 777 -11.73 -21.16 -6.98
CA LYS A 777 -12.28 -22.51 -6.83
C LYS A 777 -12.85 -22.72 -5.43
N THR A 778 -13.74 -23.70 -5.29
CA THR A 778 -14.28 -24.11 -3.99
C THR A 778 -13.26 -24.97 -3.25
N HIS A 779 -13.32 -24.99 -1.92
CA HIS A 779 -12.51 -25.92 -1.13
C HIS A 779 -12.80 -27.39 -1.45
N GLU A 780 -14.02 -27.72 -1.86
CA GLU A 780 -14.35 -29.07 -2.35
C GLU A 780 -13.53 -29.42 -3.60
N TRP A 781 -13.39 -28.49 -4.55
CA TRP A 781 -12.53 -28.69 -5.72
C TRP A 781 -11.07 -28.94 -5.30
N HIS A 782 -10.56 -28.18 -4.33
CA HIS A 782 -9.20 -28.39 -3.82
C HIS A 782 -9.03 -29.77 -3.18
N MET A 783 -10.00 -30.25 -2.40
CA MET A 783 -9.95 -31.61 -1.84
C MET A 783 -9.98 -32.68 -2.92
N GLN A 784 -10.80 -32.51 -3.95
CA GLN A 784 -10.84 -33.42 -5.09
C GLN A 784 -9.50 -33.46 -5.84
N GLN A 785 -8.84 -32.31 -6.02
CA GLN A 785 -7.48 -32.30 -6.59
C GLN A 785 -6.46 -32.97 -5.68
N ALA A 786 -6.51 -32.72 -4.37
CA ALA A 786 -5.63 -33.39 -3.40
C ALA A 786 -5.80 -34.92 -3.43
N GLN A 787 -7.04 -35.42 -3.53
CA GLN A 787 -7.32 -36.85 -3.69
C GLN A 787 -6.72 -37.43 -4.97
N ARG A 788 -6.75 -36.68 -6.08
CA ARG A 788 -6.09 -37.09 -7.33
C ARG A 788 -4.57 -37.18 -7.17
N LEU A 789 -3.96 -36.24 -6.45
CA LEU A 789 -2.52 -36.30 -6.14
C LEU A 789 -2.18 -37.48 -5.22
N ALA A 790 -3.00 -37.75 -4.20
CA ALA A 790 -2.85 -38.90 -3.32
C ALA A 790 -2.95 -40.25 -4.06
N ALA A 791 -3.78 -40.32 -5.11
CA ALA A 791 -3.88 -41.51 -5.95
C ALA A 791 -2.62 -41.76 -6.83
N LEU A 792 -1.76 -40.75 -7.01
CA LEU A 792 -0.58 -40.81 -7.86
C LEU A 792 0.72 -41.06 -7.09
N SER A 793 0.80 -40.65 -5.82
CA SER A 793 2.02 -40.78 -5.01
C SER A 793 1.71 -41.34 -3.62
N ASP A 794 2.47 -42.36 -3.22
CA ASP A 794 2.46 -42.96 -1.89
C ASP A 794 2.95 -42.02 -0.77
N LEU A 795 3.64 -40.93 -1.11
CA LEU A 795 4.00 -39.87 -0.17
C LEU A 795 2.83 -38.96 0.19
N VAL A 796 1.72 -39.04 -0.56
CA VAL A 796 0.60 -38.12 -0.45
C VAL A 796 -0.62 -38.85 0.06
N ILE A 797 -1.23 -38.30 1.11
CA ILE A 797 -2.46 -38.83 1.71
C ILE A 797 -3.64 -37.91 1.43
N ASP A 798 -4.84 -38.49 1.39
CA ASP A 798 -6.06 -37.72 1.31
C ASP A 798 -6.42 -37.09 2.65
N THR A 799 -7.15 -35.98 2.60
CA THR A 799 -7.71 -35.34 3.77
C THR A 799 -9.19 -35.67 3.85
N PRO A 800 -9.66 -36.41 4.86
CA PRO A 800 -11.08 -36.62 5.08
C PRO A 800 -11.81 -35.29 5.23
N TYR A 801 -12.90 -35.11 4.47
CA TYR A 801 -13.72 -33.90 4.53
C TYR A 801 -15.20 -34.21 4.33
N ARG A 802 -16.06 -33.27 4.72
CA ARG A 802 -17.51 -33.29 4.45
C ARG A 802 -18.00 -31.89 4.12
N VAL A 803 -18.91 -31.78 3.16
CA VAL A 803 -19.61 -30.53 2.83
C VAL A 803 -20.97 -30.54 3.56
N VAL A 804 -21.32 -29.41 4.17
CA VAL A 804 -22.54 -29.27 4.98
C VAL A 804 -23.32 -28.02 4.59
N GLU A 805 -24.62 -28.21 4.35
CA GLU A 805 -25.60 -27.12 4.21
C GLU A 805 -25.97 -26.62 5.61
N MET A 806 -25.84 -25.32 5.85
CA MET A 806 -26.05 -24.73 7.19
C MET A 806 -27.49 -24.85 7.70
N SER A 807 -28.45 -25.06 6.79
CA SER A 807 -29.86 -25.30 7.12
C SER A 807 -30.17 -26.75 7.51
N ASP A 808 -29.24 -27.69 7.33
CA ASP A 808 -29.44 -29.10 7.67
C ASP A 808 -28.89 -29.40 9.07
N GLU A 809 -29.78 -29.36 10.07
CA GLU A 809 -29.44 -29.68 11.46
C GLU A 809 -28.93 -31.11 11.65
N LYS A 810 -29.41 -32.07 10.85
CA LYS A 810 -28.95 -33.45 10.94
C LYS A 810 -27.52 -33.58 10.43
N ALA A 811 -27.21 -32.95 9.29
CA ALA A 811 -25.85 -32.94 8.78
C ALA A 811 -24.87 -32.24 9.73
N LYS A 812 -25.29 -31.16 10.41
CA LYS A 812 -24.48 -30.53 11.47
C LYS A 812 -24.23 -31.46 12.66
N ALA A 813 -25.25 -32.20 13.11
CA ALA A 813 -25.10 -33.22 14.16
C ALA A 813 -24.14 -34.34 13.73
N ASP A 814 -24.26 -34.85 12.50
CA ASP A 814 -23.38 -35.89 11.96
C ASP A 814 -21.90 -35.43 11.90
N ILE A 815 -21.64 -34.12 11.69
CA ILE A 815 -20.30 -33.52 11.77
C ILE A 815 -19.78 -33.47 13.20
N ILE A 816 -20.65 -33.10 14.16
CA ILE A 816 -20.28 -33.07 15.59
C ILE A 816 -19.90 -34.48 16.06
N ASP A 817 -20.69 -35.49 15.70
CA ASP A 817 -20.41 -36.88 16.03
C ASP A 817 -19.11 -37.35 15.39
N TRP A 818 -18.89 -37.04 14.11
CA TRP A 818 -17.64 -37.35 13.41
C TRP A 818 -16.43 -36.68 14.07
N TRP A 819 -16.56 -35.42 14.51
CA TRP A 819 -15.53 -34.71 15.24
C TRP A 819 -15.27 -35.33 16.61
N ALA A 820 -16.32 -35.70 17.35
CA ALA A 820 -16.20 -36.29 18.68
C ALA A 820 -15.51 -37.66 18.62
N GLU A 821 -15.90 -38.52 17.68
CA GLU A 821 -15.26 -39.81 17.42
C GLU A 821 -13.78 -39.63 17.06
N THR A 822 -13.50 -38.82 16.03
CA THR A 822 -12.13 -38.61 15.53
C THR A 822 -11.21 -38.01 16.60
N THR A 823 -11.70 -37.06 17.41
CA THR A 823 -10.87 -36.44 18.47
C THR A 823 -10.72 -37.32 19.71
N SER A 824 -11.63 -38.26 19.95
CA SER A 824 -11.49 -39.26 21.02
C SER A 824 -10.38 -40.27 20.75
N GLU A 825 -10.09 -40.54 19.47
CA GLU A 825 -8.98 -41.38 19.02
C GLU A 825 -7.61 -40.68 19.14
N GLY A 826 -7.58 -39.39 19.50
CA GLY A 826 -6.35 -38.62 19.71
C GLY A 826 -6.01 -37.63 18.61
N HIS A 827 -6.80 -37.53 17.54
CA HIS A 827 -6.59 -36.54 16.49
C HIS A 827 -6.83 -35.09 16.98
N GLU A 828 -6.18 -34.13 16.32
CA GLU A 828 -6.19 -32.72 16.76
C GLU A 828 -7.57 -32.07 16.76
N GLY A 829 -8.39 -32.31 15.74
CA GLY A 829 -9.66 -31.63 15.53
C GLY A 829 -9.91 -31.37 14.06
N PHE A 830 -10.83 -30.45 13.75
CA PHE A 830 -11.23 -30.11 12.36
C PHE A 830 -11.04 -28.62 12.04
N VAL A 831 -11.05 -28.32 10.75
CA VAL A 831 -11.05 -26.96 10.20
C VAL A 831 -12.34 -26.72 9.43
N PHE A 832 -13.08 -25.69 9.81
CA PHE A 832 -14.32 -25.25 9.19
C PHE A 832 -14.00 -24.11 8.23
N LYS A 833 -14.38 -24.25 6.96
CA LYS A 833 -14.15 -23.24 5.93
C LYS A 833 -15.46 -22.95 5.19
N PRO A 834 -15.73 -21.70 4.75
CA PRO A 834 -16.76 -21.44 3.75
C PRO A 834 -16.55 -22.34 2.53
N LEU A 835 -17.59 -22.72 1.78
CA LEU A 835 -17.36 -23.57 0.60
C LEU A 835 -16.51 -22.88 -0.48
N ASN A 836 -16.77 -21.59 -0.71
CA ASN A 836 -15.96 -20.75 -1.59
C ASN A 836 -14.69 -20.31 -0.88
N PHE A 837 -13.55 -20.36 -1.56
CA PHE A 837 -12.26 -20.01 -0.97
C PHE A 837 -12.18 -18.56 -0.48
N ILE A 838 -12.69 -17.63 -1.29
CA ILE A 838 -12.91 -16.24 -0.91
C ILE A 838 -14.40 -16.07 -0.63
N ALA A 839 -14.75 -15.67 0.59
CA ALA A 839 -16.13 -15.47 1.01
C ALA A 839 -16.32 -14.12 1.69
N THR A 840 -17.50 -13.53 1.50
CA THR A 840 -17.92 -12.28 2.14
C THR A 840 -19.18 -12.50 3.00
N SER A 841 -19.43 -11.59 3.94
CA SER A 841 -20.65 -11.57 4.73
C SER A 841 -21.85 -11.24 3.86
N ALA A 842 -22.98 -11.90 4.08
CA ALA A 842 -24.27 -11.53 3.50
C ALA A 842 -25.10 -10.82 4.57
N HIS A 843 -25.06 -9.48 4.62
CA HIS A 843 -25.84 -8.72 5.59
C HIS A 843 -27.33 -8.72 5.25
N ARG A 844 -28.18 -9.18 6.17
CA ARG A 844 -29.64 -9.28 5.96
C ARG A 844 -30.34 -7.94 5.74
N ASP A 845 -29.73 -6.82 6.14
CA ASP A 845 -30.37 -5.50 6.16
C ASP A 845 -29.94 -4.55 5.02
N GLY A 846 -29.12 -4.99 4.06
CA GLY A 846 -28.75 -4.22 2.85
C GLY A 846 -27.96 -2.90 3.06
N ASN A 847 -27.83 -2.42 4.29
CA ASN A 847 -27.20 -1.14 4.65
C ASN A 847 -25.70 -1.24 5.00
N LYS A 848 -25.10 -2.43 4.92
CA LYS A 848 -23.66 -2.64 5.15
C LYS A 848 -23.04 -3.29 3.93
N ALA A 849 -21.89 -2.77 3.50
CA ALA A 849 -21.09 -3.37 2.46
C ALA A 849 -20.65 -4.79 2.89
N ASP A 850 -20.59 -5.71 1.93
CA ASP A 850 -20.11 -7.06 2.15
C ASP A 850 -18.63 -7.03 2.59
N GLU A 851 -18.32 -7.67 3.72
CA GLU A 851 -16.97 -7.71 4.28
C GLU A 851 -16.34 -9.10 4.11
N LEU A 852 -15.03 -9.17 3.87
CA LEU A 852 -14.30 -10.43 3.82
C LEU A 852 -14.38 -11.16 5.17
N ILE A 853 -14.77 -12.44 5.16
CA ILE A 853 -14.90 -13.27 6.37
C ILE A 853 -13.72 -14.21 6.56
N GLN A 854 -13.61 -14.83 7.73
CA GLN A 854 -12.48 -15.74 8.03
C GLN A 854 -12.41 -16.88 7.00
N PRO A 855 -11.22 -17.15 6.43
CA PRO A 855 -11.05 -18.24 5.47
C PRO A 855 -11.14 -19.62 6.13
N ALA A 856 -10.85 -19.71 7.43
CA ALA A 856 -10.87 -20.95 8.17
C ALA A 856 -11.02 -20.70 9.69
N ILE A 857 -11.74 -21.59 10.37
CA ILE A 857 -11.85 -21.66 11.83
C ILE A 857 -11.44 -23.07 12.28
N LYS A 858 -10.44 -23.17 13.16
CA LYS A 858 -10.05 -24.47 13.76
C LYS A 858 -10.86 -24.78 15.00
N VAL A 859 -11.33 -26.01 15.11
CA VAL A 859 -12.02 -26.51 16.31
C VAL A 859 -11.29 -27.75 16.80
N ARG A 860 -10.55 -27.59 17.89
CA ARG A 860 -9.65 -28.63 18.41
C ARG A 860 -10.31 -29.49 19.46
N GLY A 861 -9.97 -30.77 19.44
CA GLY A 861 -10.43 -31.78 20.37
C GLY A 861 -9.97 -31.52 21.80
N ARG A 862 -10.77 -31.98 22.75
CA ARG A 862 -10.52 -31.81 24.19
C ARG A 862 -9.20 -32.43 24.64
N GLU A 863 -8.88 -33.64 24.17
CA GLU A 863 -7.65 -34.31 24.56
C GLU A 863 -6.41 -33.64 23.95
N TYR A 864 -6.51 -33.16 22.70
CA TYR A 864 -5.46 -32.37 22.07
C TYR A 864 -5.15 -31.07 22.83
N LEU A 865 -6.18 -30.36 23.28
CA LEU A 865 -6.02 -29.08 23.97
C LEU A 865 -5.24 -29.19 25.29
N ARG A 866 -5.06 -30.40 25.86
CA ARG A 866 -4.14 -30.63 26.99
C ARG A 866 -2.69 -30.30 26.64
N ILE A 867 -2.27 -30.52 25.39
CA ILE A 867 -0.94 -30.19 24.89
C ILE A 867 -0.74 -28.66 24.95
N ILE A 868 -1.79 -27.90 24.62
CA ILE A 868 -1.73 -26.44 24.47
C ILE A 868 -1.97 -25.69 25.79
N TYR A 869 -2.96 -26.13 26.58
CA TYR A 869 -3.42 -25.43 27.78
C TYR A 869 -2.97 -26.10 29.09
N GLY A 870 -2.31 -27.26 29.01
CA GLY A 870 -1.81 -28.04 30.14
C GLY A 870 -2.73 -29.19 30.53
N MET A 871 -2.16 -30.18 31.22
CA MET A 871 -2.84 -31.45 31.53
C MET A 871 -4.13 -31.31 32.35
N ASP A 872 -4.23 -30.28 33.20
CA ASP A 872 -5.38 -30.03 34.10
C ASP A 872 -6.25 -28.83 33.65
N TYR A 873 -6.21 -28.45 32.37
CA TYR A 873 -6.90 -27.25 31.90
C TYR A 873 -8.44 -27.31 32.04
N LEU A 874 -9.00 -28.52 32.14
CA LEU A 874 -10.43 -28.78 32.31
C LEU A 874 -10.91 -28.63 33.75
N GLU A 875 -10.01 -28.48 34.73
CA GLU A 875 -10.43 -28.17 36.09
C GLU A 875 -11.28 -26.87 36.09
N PRO A 876 -12.43 -26.82 36.79
CA PRO A 876 -13.39 -25.73 36.67
C PRO A 876 -12.77 -24.33 36.79
N GLU A 877 -11.89 -24.14 37.77
CA GLU A 877 -11.20 -22.86 37.99
C GLU A 877 -10.27 -22.44 36.84
N ASN A 878 -9.64 -23.42 36.16
CA ASN A 878 -8.77 -23.17 35.02
C ASN A 878 -9.63 -22.87 33.79
N LEU A 879 -10.65 -23.69 33.54
CA LEU A 879 -11.49 -23.56 32.37
C LEU A 879 -12.28 -22.24 32.38
N GLU A 880 -12.81 -21.80 33.52
CA GLU A 880 -13.46 -20.49 33.66
C GLU A 880 -12.53 -19.32 33.30
N LYS A 881 -11.25 -19.41 33.69
CA LYS A 881 -10.25 -18.39 33.32
C LYS A 881 -9.95 -18.42 31.82
N LEU A 882 -9.81 -19.62 31.25
CA LEU A 882 -9.53 -19.81 29.81
C LEU A 882 -10.70 -19.40 28.92
N LYS A 883 -11.94 -19.56 29.37
CA LYS A 883 -13.14 -19.13 28.65
C LYS A 883 -13.21 -17.62 28.41
N LYS A 884 -12.43 -16.81 29.16
CA LYS A 884 -12.31 -15.34 29.01
C LYS A 884 -11.31 -14.90 27.92
N ARG A 885 -10.69 -15.82 27.17
CA ARG A 885 -9.73 -15.50 26.10
C ARG A 885 -10.37 -14.68 24.97
N SER A 886 -9.57 -13.83 24.31
CA SER A 886 -10.02 -13.00 23.17
C SER A 886 -9.30 -13.42 21.89
N THR A 887 -10.07 -13.68 20.83
CA THR A 887 -9.53 -14.06 19.50
C THR A 887 -9.48 -12.90 18.51
N LYS A 888 -10.00 -11.71 18.88
CA LYS A 888 -10.18 -10.58 17.96
C LYS A 888 -8.92 -10.23 17.17
N LYS A 889 -7.79 -10.18 17.86
CA LYS A 889 -6.48 -9.89 17.25
C LYS A 889 -6.06 -10.99 16.27
N LYS A 890 -6.28 -12.27 16.62
CA LYS A 890 -5.96 -13.45 15.79
C LYS A 890 -6.78 -13.47 14.52
N MET A 891 -8.07 -13.20 14.62
CA MET A 891 -8.97 -13.08 13.48
C MET A 891 -8.56 -11.94 12.54
N ARG A 892 -8.19 -10.77 13.09
CA ARG A 892 -7.72 -9.64 12.29
C ARG A 892 -6.44 -10.02 11.51
N ASN A 893 -5.44 -10.57 12.18
CA ASN A 893 -4.18 -10.93 11.54
C ASN A 893 -4.37 -12.06 10.52
N ALA A 894 -5.20 -13.06 10.83
CA ALA A 894 -5.56 -14.12 9.87
C ALA A 894 -6.13 -13.57 8.55
N LEU A 895 -7.01 -12.57 8.60
CA LEU A 895 -7.54 -11.91 7.38
C LEU A 895 -6.46 -11.11 6.65
N ASN A 896 -5.68 -10.33 7.39
CA ASN A 896 -4.63 -9.49 6.80
C ASN A 896 -3.55 -10.34 6.12
N GLU A 897 -3.09 -11.39 6.79
CA GLU A 897 -2.17 -12.37 6.23
C GLU A 897 -2.80 -13.02 5.00
N PHE A 898 -4.04 -13.51 5.08
CA PHE A 898 -4.73 -14.14 3.94
C PHE A 898 -4.78 -13.26 2.68
N MET A 899 -5.08 -11.97 2.84
CA MET A 899 -5.08 -11.00 1.74
C MET A 899 -3.68 -10.83 1.13
N LEU A 900 -2.63 -10.78 1.96
CA LEU A 900 -1.24 -10.66 1.51
C LEU A 900 -0.75 -11.93 0.82
N SER A 901 -1.12 -13.10 1.33
CA SER A 901 -0.73 -14.40 0.79
C SER A 901 -1.35 -14.67 -0.57
N ILE A 902 -2.60 -14.26 -0.77
CA ILE A 902 -3.25 -14.33 -2.09
C ILE A 902 -2.51 -13.43 -3.09
N GLU A 903 -2.24 -12.18 -2.69
CA GLU A 903 -1.54 -11.20 -3.52
C GLU A 903 -0.12 -11.68 -3.89
N SER A 904 0.62 -12.28 -2.96
CA SER A 904 1.98 -12.78 -3.21
C SER A 904 2.01 -13.94 -4.20
N VAL A 905 1.05 -14.88 -4.10
CA VAL A 905 0.93 -16.03 -5.02
C VAL A 905 0.61 -15.55 -6.43
N GLU A 906 -0.32 -14.60 -6.57
CA GLU A 906 -0.70 -14.07 -7.90
C GLU A 906 0.46 -13.34 -8.57
N ARG A 907 1.19 -12.51 -7.82
CA ARG A 907 2.41 -11.85 -8.32
C ARG A 907 3.49 -12.86 -8.70
N PHE A 908 3.65 -13.93 -7.91
CA PHE A 908 4.62 -14.98 -8.19
C PHE A 908 4.32 -15.74 -9.49
N LEU A 909 3.07 -16.16 -9.67
CA LEU A 909 2.58 -16.87 -10.87
C LEU A 909 2.69 -15.99 -12.13
N LYS A 910 2.46 -14.69 -12.01
CA LYS A 910 2.59 -13.70 -13.10
C LYS A 910 4.03 -13.31 -13.45
N LEU A 911 5.01 -13.91 -12.78
CA LEU A 911 6.43 -13.59 -12.93
C LEU A 911 6.80 -12.13 -12.58
N ASP A 912 6.07 -11.51 -11.64
CA ASP A 912 6.36 -10.17 -11.13
C ASP A 912 7.74 -10.13 -10.43
N ARG A 913 8.34 -8.94 -10.32
CA ARG A 913 9.64 -8.76 -9.66
C ARG A 913 9.64 -9.34 -8.24
N VAL A 914 10.76 -9.92 -7.84
CA VAL A 914 10.91 -10.53 -6.51
C VAL A 914 10.64 -9.49 -5.42
N ASP A 915 11.05 -8.23 -5.59
CA ASP A 915 10.80 -7.20 -4.58
C ASP A 915 9.30 -6.93 -4.32
N ARG A 916 8.44 -7.09 -5.34
CA ARG A 916 6.98 -6.96 -5.27
C ARG A 916 6.29 -8.16 -4.64
N ILE A 917 6.87 -9.35 -4.75
CA ILE A 917 6.39 -10.53 -4.04
C ILE A 917 6.81 -10.42 -2.56
N HIS A 918 8.03 -9.93 -2.33
CA HIS A 918 8.62 -9.79 -1.00
C HIS A 918 7.97 -8.74 -0.13
N GLU A 919 7.46 -7.64 -0.68
CA GLU A 919 6.67 -6.71 0.13
C GLU A 919 5.46 -7.42 0.78
N CYS A 920 4.77 -8.31 0.07
CA CYS A 920 3.66 -9.08 0.60
C CYS A 920 4.12 -10.08 1.68
N VAL A 921 5.20 -10.83 1.39
CA VAL A 921 5.77 -11.83 2.32
C VAL A 921 6.27 -11.17 3.61
N LEU A 922 7.03 -10.08 3.50
CA LEU A 922 7.53 -9.33 4.65
C LEU A 922 6.40 -8.71 5.46
N ALA A 923 5.36 -8.18 4.81
CA ALA A 923 4.19 -7.66 5.50
C ALA A 923 3.46 -8.77 6.27
N ALA A 924 3.29 -9.96 5.68
CA ALA A 924 2.64 -11.09 6.33
C ALA A 924 3.46 -11.56 7.55
N MET A 925 4.78 -11.68 7.40
CA MET A 925 5.68 -12.00 8.52
C MET A 925 5.67 -10.92 9.61
N ALA A 926 5.51 -9.64 9.26
CA ALA A 926 5.38 -8.57 10.24
C ALA A 926 4.07 -8.70 11.06
N TYR A 927 2.96 -9.13 10.46
CA TYR A 927 1.74 -9.47 11.20
C TYR A 927 1.93 -10.69 12.10
N GLU A 928 2.76 -11.64 11.68
CA GLU A 928 3.09 -12.83 12.46
C GLU A 928 3.98 -12.52 13.67
N SER A 929 4.92 -11.59 13.53
CA SER A 929 5.79 -11.10 14.63
C SER A 929 5.05 -10.24 15.66
N GLU A 930 3.81 -9.86 15.39
CA GLU A 930 3.00 -9.10 16.35
C GLU A 930 2.71 -9.97 17.59
N PRO A 931 2.88 -9.49 18.83
CA PRO A 931 2.63 -10.31 20.03
C PRO A 931 1.17 -10.78 20.15
N MET A 932 0.97 -12.09 20.28
CA MET A 932 -0.35 -12.73 20.42
C MET A 932 -0.30 -13.87 21.45
N ASP A 933 -1.47 -14.31 21.91
CA ASP A 933 -1.57 -15.53 22.71
C ASP A 933 -1.19 -16.74 21.84
N PRO A 934 -0.07 -17.44 22.13
CA PRO A 934 0.42 -18.55 21.31
C PRO A 934 -0.47 -19.79 21.37
N ARG A 935 -1.41 -19.84 22.32
CA ARG A 935 -2.35 -20.96 22.50
C ARG A 935 -3.52 -20.91 21.50
N LEU A 936 -3.75 -19.75 20.88
CA LEU A 936 -4.88 -19.51 19.99
C LEU A 936 -4.77 -20.23 18.66
#